data_AF-A0A7V3T4V5-F1
#
_entry.id   AF-A0A7V3T4V5-F1
#
_cell.length_a   1.000
_cell.length_b   1.000
_cell.length_c   1.000
_cell.angle_alpha   90.00
_cell.angle_beta   90.00
_cell.angle_gamma   90.00
#
_symmetry.space_group_name_H-M   'P 1'
#
loop_
_entity.id
_entity.type
_entity.pdbx_description
1 polymer ?
#
loop_
_entity_poly.entity_id
_entity_poly.type
_entity_poly.pdbx_seq_one_letter_code
_entity_poly.pdbx_strand_id
1 'polypeptide(L)'
;MNSAGKQSEEPRPSPGAAHRCCSATGPAKPRRMPARWWIGLGVALGAIVFIVWWMVLPALSPQVAVEREVQWLLGRVHDPARRSWPRAVLERIVSTLLQRSVKLAGVSEDRYDSSAGIAEQLAALADLAVPTLLKTLRGDPDPDVRAAAVKALGHVDLPEVLAALTNALRQDASDQVRAAAAQALITMAHPGAVPALQAALRTDTSGTVRRKAAWALRTVARDEAIAALSQVAWSDSDSRVRAGATLALGWLGERGAVPILIELLQQDTDVRVRRAAARALGQAQGNEAVPVLLETLTNDVDAGVRFACVHALAQAKGPGILPVLLKLLQKDPNAEVRRVIAVSLDRFGDDTVRAALVAVATNDAEASVRRAACSALAHVAGSAALPVLTAALRHEPDPEVRSRVAMLLGELGGPEAVAALRAVLEGHADPTVKASAARALGACRATEVVPVLLGLLSNSQANATIRAGVASALGQLRDRQAVPALLRAVQTETEPEAKKAIVKALGDLGDRQAVPALTAVLERSDDPLVGCAAAEALGKLGDSRAVPALVSQLRTGKNDGVRQATCQALGRLAATNAVPELMRALRRDPARYVRLAAAETLGLIGDGRAIGALARAMDHDEALPVRRAAAQALGRIDGQRAVKVLLKALRTSPPGRVDAVEGLGYTGAAEACPALLPLLGSPNALLRAKTATALGHLGCTNAGAPLLRVLQTDRVAEVRAEAAWALGVLGYAEAIPALTTGLGDRERSVCMASAFALGHLAATNAVQALSAALDHPNDLVRFAAALALAQIGEPSAASALESHLNDGSGYARVAIACALGFLGRTNGLALIRQGLAESGPEIRFTCVAALIRLRSPEALSLLTNRLADPSPAIRVLAQGALAGQGAQALTAALTNSDVEVRRCAASALQFYNDPVLVPALRQAMHDRDVELRTIARLLLRRIERLAPNSP
;
A
#
# COMPACT_ATOMS: atom_id res chain seq x y z
N MET A 1 8.10 -41.60 63.88
CA MET A 1 7.81 -40.88 65.14
C MET A 1 9.08 -40.96 65.99
N ASN A 2 9.71 -39.90 66.46
CA ASN A 2 9.25 -38.51 66.58
C ASN A 2 10.41 -37.51 66.69
N SER A 3 10.21 -36.34 66.05
CA SER A 3 10.65 -34.97 66.36
C SER A 3 12.00 -34.67 67.06
N ALA A 4 12.57 -33.51 66.65
CA ALA A 4 13.73 -32.74 67.14
C ALA A 4 15.07 -33.17 66.51
N GLY A 5 15.83 -32.32 65.79
CA GLY A 5 16.43 -31.01 66.15
C GLY A 5 17.93 -31.28 66.48
N LYS A 6 18.99 -30.63 66.00
CA LYS A 6 19.31 -29.28 65.50
C LYS A 6 20.70 -29.29 64.79
N GLN A 7 20.85 -28.42 63.80
CA GLN A 7 21.97 -27.49 63.46
C GLN A 7 23.48 -27.86 63.56
N SER A 8 24.20 -27.57 62.47
CA SER A 8 25.53 -26.91 62.41
C SER A 8 25.69 -26.26 61.02
N GLU A 9 25.65 -24.92 60.92
CA GLU A 9 26.75 -23.94 60.83
C GLU A 9 27.35 -23.71 59.41
N GLU A 10 27.33 -22.43 59.01
CA GLU A 10 27.81 -21.72 57.81
C GLU A 10 29.36 -21.76 57.62
N PRO A 11 30.01 -21.33 56.50
CA PRO A 11 29.77 -20.07 55.75
C PRO A 11 30.05 -20.06 54.21
N ARG A 12 29.75 -18.93 53.53
CA ARG A 12 30.07 -18.62 52.10
C ARG A 12 31.57 -18.30 51.90
N PRO A 13 32.19 -18.52 50.71
CA PRO A 13 32.29 -17.47 49.65
C PRO A 13 32.42 -17.97 48.18
N SER A 14 32.35 -17.04 47.20
CA SER A 14 32.67 -17.14 45.74
C SER A 14 34.18 -16.91 45.45
N PRO A 15 34.77 -16.82 44.21
CA PRO A 15 34.49 -17.27 42.81
C PRO A 15 35.73 -17.93 42.06
N GLY A 16 35.63 -18.35 40.77
CA GLY A 16 36.79 -18.35 39.82
C GLY A 16 37.16 -19.60 38.97
N ALA A 17 36.90 -19.53 37.65
CA ALA A 17 37.70 -19.88 36.44
C ALA A 17 38.40 -21.25 36.15
N ALA A 18 38.20 -21.71 34.89
CA ALA A 18 39.19 -22.12 33.86
C ALA A 18 39.41 -23.61 33.44
N HIS A 19 39.14 -23.84 32.13
CA HIS A 19 39.80 -24.71 31.11
C HIS A 19 39.94 -26.24 31.26
N ARG A 20 39.39 -27.00 30.29
CA ARG A 20 40.14 -27.72 29.20
C ARG A 20 39.22 -28.52 28.24
N CYS A 21 39.80 -28.79 27.07
CA CYS A 21 39.25 -29.21 25.77
C CYS A 21 38.89 -30.70 25.55
N CYS A 22 38.12 -30.90 24.46
CA CYS A 22 38.12 -31.99 23.45
C CYS A 22 37.78 -33.44 23.82
N SER A 23 36.69 -33.98 23.26
CA SER A 23 36.67 -34.88 22.07
C SER A 23 35.39 -35.75 22.04
N ALA A 24 35.07 -36.25 20.84
CA ALA A 24 34.09 -37.29 20.47
C ALA A 24 32.91 -36.82 19.59
N THR A 25 33.17 -37.01 18.30
CA THR A 25 32.34 -37.03 17.09
C THR A 25 31.10 -37.94 17.17
N GLY A 26 29.95 -37.46 16.65
CA GLY A 26 28.79 -38.26 16.27
C GLY A 26 27.65 -37.39 15.67
N PRO A 27 26.94 -37.80 14.60
CA PRO A 27 25.96 -36.96 13.93
C PRO A 27 24.68 -36.82 14.77
N ALA A 28 24.35 -35.60 15.17
CA ALA A 28 23.13 -35.28 15.91
C ALA A 28 21.90 -35.27 14.98
N LYS A 29 20.88 -36.07 15.33
CA LYS A 29 19.52 -36.03 14.75
C LYS A 29 18.94 -34.61 14.82
N PRO A 30 18.18 -34.13 13.81
CA PRO A 30 17.53 -32.83 13.87
C PRO A 30 16.47 -32.82 14.99
N ARG A 31 16.68 -32.00 16.02
CA ARG A 31 15.71 -31.74 17.08
C ARG A 31 14.50 -30.98 16.50
N ARG A 32 13.31 -31.58 16.54
CA ARG A 32 12.03 -30.89 16.31
C ARG A 32 11.87 -29.77 17.36
N MET A 33 11.69 -28.53 16.92
CA MET A 33 11.31 -27.41 17.80
C MET A 33 9.81 -27.49 18.18
N PRO A 34 9.41 -27.02 19.38
CA PRO A 34 8.03 -27.12 19.86
C PRO A 34 7.06 -26.19 19.12
N ALA A 35 5.83 -26.69 18.90
CA ALA A 35 4.72 -26.10 18.11
C ALA A 35 4.34 -24.63 18.45
N ARG A 36 4.78 -24.09 19.59
CA ARG A 36 4.47 -22.72 20.04
C ARG A 36 5.06 -21.62 19.13
N TRP A 37 6.13 -21.90 18.39
CA TRP A 37 6.74 -20.94 17.45
C TRP A 37 6.00 -20.83 16.11
N TRP A 38 5.25 -21.86 15.71
CA TRP A 38 4.43 -21.83 14.49
C TRP A 38 3.21 -20.92 14.64
N ILE A 39 2.62 -20.89 15.84
CA ILE A 39 1.46 -20.05 16.16
C ILE A 39 1.81 -18.56 16.09
N GLY A 40 3.00 -18.14 16.56
CA GLY A 40 3.43 -16.73 16.53
C GLY A 40 3.70 -16.17 15.13
N LEU A 41 4.20 -17.00 14.20
CA LEU A 41 4.50 -16.57 12.82
C LEU A 41 3.24 -16.61 11.92
N GLY A 42 2.33 -17.57 12.14
CA GLY A 42 1.05 -17.66 11.44
C GLY A 42 0.10 -16.51 11.77
N VAL A 43 0.06 -16.09 13.05
CA VAL A 43 -0.73 -14.93 13.49
C VAL A 43 -0.17 -13.61 12.95
N ALA A 44 1.16 -13.46 12.83
CA ALA A 44 1.79 -12.27 12.26
C ALA A 44 1.54 -12.13 10.73
N LEU A 45 1.57 -13.24 9.99
CA LEU A 45 1.26 -13.26 8.55
C LEU A 45 -0.24 -13.03 8.27
N GLY A 46 -1.14 -13.60 9.09
CA GLY A 46 -2.58 -13.38 8.99
C GLY A 46 -3.01 -11.95 9.38
N ALA A 47 -2.39 -11.38 10.43
CA ALA A 47 -2.69 -10.03 10.88
C ALA A 47 -2.25 -8.95 9.88
N ILE A 48 -1.13 -9.13 9.17
CA ILE A 48 -0.60 -8.12 8.24
C ILE A 48 -1.44 -8.04 6.95
N VAL A 49 -1.92 -9.18 6.43
CA VAL A 49 -2.85 -9.19 5.27
C VAL A 49 -4.20 -8.54 5.64
N PHE A 50 -4.65 -8.73 6.89
CA PHE A 50 -5.89 -8.12 7.40
C PHE A 50 -5.75 -6.61 7.67
N ILE A 51 -4.60 -6.15 8.19
CA ILE A 51 -4.30 -4.73 8.48
C ILE A 51 -4.18 -3.91 7.18
N VAL A 52 -3.58 -4.48 6.13
CA VAL A 52 -3.47 -3.84 4.81
C VAL A 52 -4.84 -3.69 4.15
N TRP A 53 -5.76 -4.62 4.37
CA TRP A 53 -7.11 -4.58 3.78
C TRP A 53 -8.07 -3.62 4.50
N TRP A 54 -7.85 -3.34 5.80
CA TRP A 54 -8.78 -2.56 6.62
C TRP A 54 -8.43 -1.07 6.78
N MET A 55 -7.14 -0.70 6.69
CA MET A 55 -6.70 0.66 7.05
C MET A 55 -6.55 1.65 5.88
N VAL A 56 -6.47 1.21 4.63
CA VAL A 56 -5.98 2.09 3.54
C VAL A 56 -7.08 2.62 2.59
N LEU A 57 -8.29 2.04 2.55
CA LEU A 57 -9.34 2.48 1.62
C LEU A 57 -10.47 3.42 2.11
N PRO A 58 -10.77 3.67 3.40
CA PRO A 58 -11.98 4.46 3.75
C PRO A 58 -11.80 5.98 3.88
N ALA A 59 -10.61 6.54 3.69
CA ALA A 59 -10.39 7.98 3.85
C ALA A 59 -10.31 8.65 2.47
N LEU A 60 -11.44 9.17 1.95
CA LEU A 60 -11.59 10.42 1.17
C LEU A 60 -12.99 10.51 0.47
N SER A 61 -13.75 11.56 0.79
CA SER A 61 -14.75 12.30 -0.04
C SER A 61 -16.23 12.43 0.44
N PRO A 62 -16.94 13.53 0.08
CA PRO A 62 -18.36 13.80 0.37
C PRO A 62 -19.39 12.91 -0.33
N GLN A 63 -18.97 12.01 -1.23
CA GLN A 63 -19.85 11.07 -1.95
C GLN A 63 -20.55 10.07 -1.00
N VAL A 64 -19.94 9.81 0.16
CA VAL A 64 -20.40 8.81 1.14
C VAL A 64 -21.72 9.20 1.82
N ALA A 65 -22.11 10.48 1.87
CA ALA A 65 -23.36 10.90 2.51
C ALA A 65 -24.60 10.42 1.74
N VAL A 66 -24.54 10.46 0.42
CA VAL A 66 -25.60 9.95 -0.47
C VAL A 66 -25.56 8.43 -0.54
N GLU A 67 -24.36 7.83 -0.59
CA GLU A 67 -24.20 6.37 -0.49
C GLU A 67 -24.72 5.81 0.84
N ARG A 68 -24.65 6.56 1.94
CA ARG A 68 -25.20 6.14 3.24
C ARG A 68 -26.72 6.10 3.27
N GLU A 69 -27.40 7.01 2.57
CA GLU A 69 -28.87 6.99 2.47
C GLU A 69 -29.34 5.89 1.51
N VAL A 70 -28.57 5.63 0.44
CA VAL A 70 -28.77 4.50 -0.47
C VAL A 70 -28.50 3.17 0.25
N GLN A 71 -27.43 3.05 1.02
CA GLN A 71 -27.12 1.91 1.91
C GLN A 71 -28.17 1.74 3.01
N TRP A 72 -28.78 2.83 3.49
CA TRP A 72 -29.90 2.79 4.43
C TRP A 72 -31.18 2.24 3.78
N LEU A 73 -31.49 2.60 2.54
CA LEU A 73 -32.58 2.03 1.75
C LEU A 73 -32.30 0.56 1.37
N LEU A 74 -31.08 0.22 0.96
CA LEU A 74 -30.65 -1.14 0.62
C LEU A 74 -30.59 -2.07 1.84
N GLY A 75 -30.20 -1.55 2.99
CA GLY A 75 -30.22 -2.27 4.27
C GLY A 75 -31.63 -2.67 4.71
N ARG A 76 -32.67 -1.99 4.20
CA ARG A 76 -34.07 -2.41 4.37
C ARG A 76 -34.52 -3.49 3.38
N VAL A 77 -33.86 -3.62 2.23
CA VAL A 77 -34.16 -4.63 1.20
C VAL A 77 -33.42 -5.96 1.48
N HIS A 78 -32.25 -5.91 2.13
CA HIS A 78 -31.43 -7.09 2.47
C HIS A 78 -31.87 -7.85 3.74
N ASP A 79 -32.97 -7.47 4.41
CA ASP A 79 -33.51 -8.17 5.58
C ASP A 79 -34.27 -9.45 5.17
N PRO A 80 -33.77 -10.66 5.50
CA PRO A 80 -34.42 -11.93 5.14
C PRO A 80 -35.82 -12.12 5.74
N ALA A 81 -36.17 -11.38 6.80
CA ALA A 81 -37.48 -11.46 7.46
C ALA A 81 -38.62 -10.83 6.64
N ARG A 82 -38.32 -10.24 5.47
CA ARG A 82 -39.27 -9.41 4.70
C ARG A 82 -39.41 -9.81 3.22
N ARG A 83 -39.18 -11.08 2.88
CA ARG A 83 -39.60 -11.68 1.58
C ARG A 83 -41.13 -11.60 1.30
N SER A 84 -41.91 -11.04 2.22
CA SER A 84 -43.36 -10.83 2.15
C SER A 84 -43.78 -9.41 1.74
N TRP A 85 -42.85 -8.53 1.35
CA TRP A 85 -43.23 -7.21 0.84
C TRP A 85 -44.02 -7.34 -0.46
N PRO A 86 -45.16 -6.62 -0.62
CA PRO A 86 -45.90 -6.63 -1.87
C PRO A 86 -44.99 -6.17 -3.02
N ARG A 87 -45.05 -6.87 -4.15
CA ARG A 87 -44.25 -6.58 -5.36
C ARG A 87 -44.25 -5.09 -5.74
N ALA A 88 -45.40 -4.42 -5.57
CA ALA A 88 -45.57 -2.99 -5.79
C ALA A 88 -44.69 -2.08 -4.90
N VAL A 89 -44.36 -2.49 -3.67
CA VAL A 89 -43.49 -1.71 -2.75
C VAL A 89 -42.03 -1.78 -3.19
N LEU A 90 -41.59 -2.96 -3.64
CA LEU A 90 -40.24 -3.18 -4.15
C LEU A 90 -40.04 -2.47 -5.50
N GLU A 91 -41.02 -2.55 -6.40
CA GLU A 91 -41.04 -1.80 -7.66
C GLU A 91 -40.92 -0.29 -7.42
N ARG A 92 -41.61 0.23 -6.40
CA ARG A 92 -41.56 1.65 -6.03
C ARG A 92 -40.22 2.09 -5.45
N ILE A 93 -39.52 1.22 -4.70
CA ILE A 93 -38.18 1.50 -4.18
C ILE A 93 -37.15 1.52 -5.31
N VAL A 94 -37.18 0.53 -6.21
CA VAL A 94 -36.28 0.46 -7.37
C VAL A 94 -36.51 1.66 -8.29
N SER A 95 -37.77 2.02 -8.57
CA SER A 95 -38.13 3.22 -9.34
C SER A 95 -37.62 4.52 -8.68
N THR A 96 -37.76 4.65 -7.36
CA THR A 96 -37.27 5.83 -6.62
C THR A 96 -35.74 5.94 -6.63
N LEU A 97 -35.03 4.81 -6.54
CA LEU A 97 -33.57 4.77 -6.62
C LEU A 97 -33.07 5.14 -8.03
N LEU A 98 -33.73 4.67 -9.09
CA LEU A 98 -33.44 5.04 -10.47
C LEU A 98 -33.64 6.54 -10.72
N GLN A 99 -34.79 7.09 -10.32
CA GLN A 99 -35.10 8.53 -10.47
C GLN A 99 -34.12 9.43 -9.70
N ARG A 100 -33.66 9.01 -8.53
CA ARG A 100 -32.64 9.75 -7.76
C ARG A 100 -31.25 9.63 -8.38
N SER A 101 -30.90 8.49 -8.97
CA SER A 101 -29.63 8.32 -9.68
C SER A 101 -29.53 9.25 -10.91
N VAL A 102 -30.65 9.45 -11.62
CA VAL A 102 -30.76 10.42 -12.73
C VAL A 102 -30.58 11.86 -12.22
N LYS A 103 -31.22 12.23 -11.11
CA LYS A 103 -31.03 13.57 -10.47
C LYS A 103 -29.59 13.84 -10.01
N LEU A 104 -28.88 12.82 -9.53
CA LEU A 104 -27.46 12.94 -9.14
C LEU A 104 -26.52 13.09 -10.34
N ALA A 105 -26.90 12.56 -11.51
CA ALA A 105 -26.15 12.70 -12.75
C ALA A 105 -26.29 14.11 -13.38
N GLY A 106 -27.40 14.81 -13.14
CA GLY A 106 -27.67 16.15 -13.70
C GLY A 106 -26.91 17.34 -13.09
N VAL A 107 -25.91 17.12 -12.21
CA VAL A 107 -25.26 18.20 -11.42
C VAL A 107 -23.82 18.53 -11.89
N SER A 108 -23.20 17.75 -12.77
CA SER A 108 -21.94 18.15 -13.44
C SER A 108 -21.60 17.27 -14.65
N GLU A 109 -21.13 17.87 -15.75
CA GLU A 109 -20.73 17.17 -17.00
C GLU A 109 -19.62 16.13 -16.83
N ASP A 110 -18.80 16.23 -15.79
CA ASP A 110 -17.75 15.26 -15.47
C ASP A 110 -18.22 14.26 -14.41
N ARG A 111 -18.83 13.12 -14.80
CA ARG A 111 -18.67 11.83 -14.07
C ARG A 111 -19.39 10.62 -14.66
N TYR A 112 -18.60 9.55 -14.83
CA TYR A 112 -19.03 8.17 -15.08
C TYR A 112 -19.04 7.29 -13.81
N ASP A 113 -18.43 7.73 -12.70
CA ASP A 113 -18.17 6.92 -11.49
C ASP A 113 -19.29 6.89 -10.45
N SER A 114 -19.97 7.99 -10.18
CA SER A 114 -20.92 8.08 -9.05
C SER A 114 -22.22 7.30 -9.26
N SER A 115 -22.67 7.11 -10.50
CA SER A 115 -23.80 6.23 -10.83
C SER A 115 -23.40 4.77 -10.95
N ALA A 116 -22.10 4.43 -10.95
CA ALA A 116 -21.62 3.04 -10.97
C ALA A 116 -21.88 2.34 -9.63
N GLY A 117 -21.67 3.02 -8.49
CA GLY A 117 -21.92 2.45 -7.17
C GLY A 117 -23.39 2.08 -6.92
N ILE A 118 -24.35 2.87 -7.41
CA ILE A 118 -25.79 2.54 -7.32
C ILE A 118 -26.13 1.36 -8.25
N ALA A 119 -25.56 1.33 -9.45
CA ALA A 119 -25.74 0.25 -10.41
C ALA A 119 -25.19 -1.10 -9.89
N GLU A 120 -23.99 -1.09 -9.31
CA GLU A 120 -23.33 -2.26 -8.70
C GLU A 120 -24.12 -2.79 -7.49
N GLN A 121 -24.68 -1.88 -6.68
CA GLN A 121 -25.53 -2.23 -5.53
C GLN A 121 -26.92 -2.76 -5.94
N LEU A 122 -27.49 -2.30 -7.06
CA LEU A 122 -28.71 -2.87 -7.63
C LEU A 122 -28.47 -4.24 -8.26
N ALA A 123 -27.28 -4.48 -8.81
CA ALA A 123 -26.88 -5.79 -9.33
C ALA A 123 -26.72 -6.84 -8.24
N ALA A 124 -26.28 -6.44 -7.03
CA ALA A 124 -26.29 -7.32 -5.85
C ALA A 124 -27.71 -7.81 -5.44
N LEU A 125 -28.77 -7.21 -5.99
CA LEU A 125 -30.18 -7.58 -5.83
C LEU A 125 -30.76 -8.30 -7.07
N ALA A 126 -29.91 -8.90 -7.92
CA ALA A 126 -30.28 -9.43 -9.24
C ALA A 126 -31.62 -10.18 -9.28
N ASP A 127 -31.86 -11.13 -8.38
CA ASP A 127 -33.08 -11.95 -8.36
C ASP A 127 -34.39 -11.17 -8.15
N LEU A 128 -34.35 -9.99 -7.52
CA LEU A 128 -35.51 -9.13 -7.26
C LEU A 128 -35.60 -7.94 -8.22
N ALA A 129 -34.46 -7.38 -8.63
CA ALA A 129 -34.39 -6.14 -9.38
C ALA A 129 -34.48 -6.37 -10.90
N VAL A 130 -33.94 -7.48 -11.41
CA VAL A 130 -33.86 -7.75 -12.86
C VAL A 130 -35.23 -7.67 -13.57
N PRO A 131 -36.33 -8.27 -13.09
CA PRO A 131 -37.62 -8.16 -13.76
C PRO A 131 -38.12 -6.70 -13.87
N THR A 132 -37.85 -5.89 -12.85
CA THR A 132 -38.24 -4.47 -12.82
C THR A 132 -37.35 -3.65 -13.75
N LEU A 133 -36.03 -3.86 -13.72
CA LEU A 133 -35.08 -3.18 -14.59
C LEU A 133 -35.31 -3.51 -16.07
N LEU A 134 -35.61 -4.77 -16.39
CA LEU A 134 -35.99 -5.20 -17.74
C LEU A 134 -37.30 -4.55 -18.19
N LYS A 135 -38.28 -4.40 -17.29
CA LYS A 135 -39.55 -3.70 -17.57
C LYS A 135 -39.30 -2.21 -17.84
N THR A 136 -38.49 -1.56 -17.00
CA THR A 136 -38.12 -0.14 -17.17
C THR A 136 -37.39 0.10 -18.48
N LEU A 137 -36.41 -0.76 -18.82
CA LEU A 137 -35.70 -0.68 -20.10
C LEU A 137 -36.63 -0.83 -21.31
N ARG A 138 -37.68 -1.65 -21.21
CA ARG A 138 -38.62 -1.87 -22.34
C ARG A 138 -39.68 -0.79 -22.50
N GLY A 139 -40.05 -0.08 -21.43
CA GLY A 139 -41.31 0.69 -21.41
C GLY A 139 -41.24 2.08 -20.80
N ASP A 140 -40.12 2.50 -20.20
CA ASP A 140 -40.03 3.84 -19.63
C ASP A 140 -39.82 4.89 -20.75
N PRO A 141 -40.63 5.96 -20.81
CA PRO A 141 -40.50 6.97 -21.85
C PRO A 141 -39.21 7.78 -21.74
N ASP A 142 -38.62 7.89 -20.54
CA ASP A 142 -37.44 8.71 -20.29
C ASP A 142 -36.14 7.96 -20.63
N PRO A 143 -35.35 8.43 -21.62
CA PRO A 143 -34.09 7.79 -22.00
C PRO A 143 -33.05 7.78 -20.87
N ASP A 144 -33.06 8.75 -19.95
CA ASP A 144 -32.14 8.76 -18.82
C ASP A 144 -32.44 7.64 -17.83
N VAL A 145 -33.73 7.38 -17.60
CA VAL A 145 -34.20 6.28 -16.74
C VAL A 145 -33.89 4.94 -17.39
N ARG A 146 -34.08 4.81 -18.72
CA ARG A 146 -33.67 3.61 -19.46
C ARG A 146 -32.15 3.40 -19.41
N ALA A 147 -31.35 4.45 -19.59
CA ALA A 147 -29.88 4.37 -19.52
C ALA A 147 -29.37 3.98 -18.12
N ALA A 148 -30.00 4.49 -17.07
CA ALA A 148 -29.72 4.09 -15.69
C ALA A 148 -30.04 2.61 -15.45
N ALA A 149 -31.17 2.12 -15.98
CA ALA A 149 -31.54 0.71 -15.91
C ALA A 149 -30.52 -0.18 -16.65
N VAL A 150 -30.10 0.22 -17.85
CA VAL A 150 -29.03 -0.45 -18.61
C VAL A 150 -27.72 -0.54 -17.82
N LYS A 151 -27.31 0.54 -17.14
CA LYS A 151 -26.08 0.56 -16.35
C LYS A 151 -26.15 -0.40 -15.15
N ALA A 152 -27.30 -0.46 -14.46
CA ALA A 152 -27.54 -1.40 -13.38
C ALA A 152 -27.49 -2.86 -13.86
N LEU A 153 -28.09 -3.13 -15.03
CA LEU A 153 -28.10 -4.46 -15.63
C LEU A 153 -26.71 -4.94 -16.09
N GLY A 154 -25.78 -4.04 -16.43
CA GLY A 154 -24.44 -4.40 -16.92
C GLY A 154 -23.54 -5.18 -15.97
N HIS A 155 -23.91 -5.30 -14.70
CA HIS A 155 -23.18 -6.08 -13.69
C HIS A 155 -23.86 -7.44 -13.40
N VAL A 156 -24.91 -7.79 -14.15
CA VAL A 156 -25.69 -9.02 -13.99
C VAL A 156 -25.51 -9.91 -15.21
N ASP A 157 -24.81 -11.04 -15.04
CA ASP A 157 -24.55 -11.99 -16.12
C ASP A 157 -25.64 -13.06 -16.21
N LEU A 158 -26.79 -12.68 -16.79
CA LEU A 158 -27.92 -13.58 -17.05
C LEU A 158 -28.30 -13.56 -18.55
N PRO A 159 -28.70 -14.69 -19.16
CA PRO A 159 -29.05 -14.76 -20.59
C PRO A 159 -30.15 -13.78 -21.02
N GLU A 160 -31.16 -13.59 -20.18
CA GLU A 160 -32.26 -12.64 -20.42
C GLU A 160 -31.82 -11.17 -20.34
N VAL A 161 -30.81 -10.88 -19.50
CA VAL A 161 -30.22 -9.55 -19.37
C VAL A 161 -29.32 -9.26 -20.56
N LEU A 162 -28.48 -10.21 -20.97
CA LEU A 162 -27.70 -10.11 -22.20
C LEU A 162 -28.60 -9.89 -23.42
N ALA A 163 -29.70 -10.63 -23.56
CA ALA A 163 -30.67 -10.44 -24.63
C ALA A 163 -31.28 -9.03 -24.60
N ALA A 164 -31.61 -8.51 -23.41
CA ALA A 164 -32.16 -7.17 -23.27
C ALA A 164 -31.15 -6.06 -23.57
N LEU A 165 -29.91 -6.18 -23.09
CA LEU A 165 -28.82 -5.22 -23.36
C LEU A 165 -28.45 -5.21 -24.85
N THR A 166 -28.38 -6.38 -25.49
CA THR A 166 -28.10 -6.48 -26.94
C THR A 166 -29.26 -6.00 -27.80
N ASN A 167 -30.51 -6.10 -27.34
CA ASN A 167 -31.66 -5.49 -27.99
C ASN A 167 -31.69 -3.98 -27.80
N ALA A 168 -31.42 -3.47 -26.59
CA ALA A 168 -31.33 -2.04 -26.32
C ALA A 168 -30.24 -1.39 -27.19
N LEU A 169 -29.07 -2.03 -27.31
CA LEU A 169 -28.00 -1.59 -28.21
C LEU A 169 -28.43 -1.54 -29.69
N ARG A 170 -29.33 -2.41 -30.13
CA ARG A 170 -29.73 -2.50 -31.55
C ARG A 170 -30.93 -1.62 -31.91
N GLN A 171 -31.85 -1.43 -30.98
CA GLN A 171 -33.20 -0.96 -31.30
C GLN A 171 -33.67 0.25 -30.47
N ASP A 172 -32.98 0.66 -29.40
CA ASP A 172 -33.42 1.83 -28.64
C ASP A 172 -33.31 3.11 -29.47
N ALA A 173 -34.36 3.93 -29.45
CA ALA A 173 -34.41 5.18 -30.21
C ALA A 173 -33.35 6.19 -29.75
N SER A 174 -32.99 6.18 -28.46
CA SER A 174 -31.99 7.09 -27.89
C SER A 174 -30.57 6.55 -28.05
N ASP A 175 -29.70 7.33 -28.67
CA ASP A 175 -28.28 6.98 -28.80
C ASP A 175 -27.56 6.94 -27.45
N GLN A 176 -28.02 7.70 -26.46
CA GLN A 176 -27.54 7.63 -25.07
C GLN A 176 -27.81 6.26 -24.44
N VAL A 177 -29.00 5.69 -24.64
CA VAL A 177 -29.34 4.35 -24.14
C VAL A 177 -28.53 3.28 -24.87
N ARG A 178 -28.39 3.39 -26.20
CA ARG A 178 -27.54 2.49 -26.99
C ARG A 178 -26.06 2.57 -26.55
N ALA A 179 -25.56 3.77 -26.29
CA ALA A 179 -24.21 4.01 -25.78
C ALA A 179 -24.02 3.43 -24.37
N ALA A 180 -25.01 3.59 -23.49
CA ALA A 180 -25.01 2.98 -22.17
C ALA A 180 -25.02 1.44 -22.28
N ALA A 181 -25.74 0.88 -23.26
CA ALA A 181 -25.80 -0.56 -23.49
C ALA A 181 -24.46 -1.11 -23.97
N ALA A 182 -23.83 -0.45 -24.96
CA ALA A 182 -22.47 -0.80 -25.38
C ALA A 182 -21.49 -0.77 -24.19
N GLN A 183 -21.61 0.21 -23.30
CA GLN A 183 -20.79 0.31 -22.10
C GLN A 183 -21.08 -0.79 -21.06
N ALA A 184 -22.35 -1.11 -20.82
CA ALA A 184 -22.78 -2.16 -19.90
C ALA A 184 -22.26 -3.54 -20.35
N LEU A 185 -22.24 -3.78 -21.66
CA LEU A 185 -21.67 -5.00 -22.25
C LEU A 185 -20.14 -5.10 -22.04
N ILE A 186 -19.42 -3.98 -21.87
CA ILE A 186 -17.99 -3.99 -21.47
C ILE A 186 -17.83 -4.56 -20.07
N THR A 187 -18.64 -4.07 -19.13
CA THR A 187 -18.60 -4.49 -17.73
C THR A 187 -18.96 -5.96 -17.58
N MET A 188 -19.95 -6.42 -18.32
CA MET A 188 -20.39 -7.83 -18.31
C MET A 188 -19.36 -8.78 -18.93
N ALA A 189 -18.56 -8.29 -19.90
CA ALA A 189 -17.52 -9.05 -20.59
C ALA A 189 -17.95 -10.41 -21.21
N HIS A 190 -19.24 -10.57 -21.52
CA HIS A 190 -19.80 -11.84 -21.97
C HIS A 190 -19.67 -12.07 -23.50
N PRO A 191 -19.09 -13.19 -23.98
CA PRO A 191 -18.85 -13.50 -25.41
C PRO A 191 -20.08 -13.37 -26.32
N GLY A 192 -21.26 -13.72 -25.83
CA GLY A 192 -22.53 -13.57 -26.57
C GLY A 192 -22.91 -12.14 -26.95
N ALA A 193 -22.21 -11.12 -26.43
CA ALA A 193 -22.40 -9.72 -26.80
C ALA A 193 -21.69 -9.33 -28.11
N VAL A 194 -20.70 -10.12 -28.55
CA VAL A 194 -19.82 -9.81 -29.69
C VAL A 194 -20.59 -9.51 -30.98
N PRO A 195 -21.57 -10.32 -31.41
CA PRO A 195 -22.31 -10.03 -32.65
C PRO A 195 -23.06 -8.70 -32.61
N ALA A 196 -23.63 -8.35 -31.45
CA ALA A 196 -24.37 -7.11 -31.27
C ALA A 196 -23.43 -5.89 -31.23
N LEU A 197 -22.28 -6.01 -30.57
CA LEU A 197 -21.25 -4.97 -30.53
C LEU A 197 -20.64 -4.74 -31.92
N GLN A 198 -20.38 -5.79 -32.69
CA GLN A 198 -19.90 -5.67 -34.06
C GLN A 198 -20.94 -5.04 -34.99
N ALA A 199 -22.22 -5.38 -34.84
CA ALA A 199 -23.30 -4.74 -35.60
C ALA A 199 -23.37 -3.24 -35.28
N ALA A 200 -23.40 -2.88 -34.00
CA ALA A 200 -23.42 -1.48 -33.57
C ALA A 200 -22.18 -0.71 -34.05
N LEU A 201 -21.00 -1.34 -34.01
CA LEU A 201 -19.77 -0.75 -34.51
C LEU A 201 -19.84 -0.42 -36.01
N ARG A 202 -20.51 -1.25 -36.82
CA ARG A 202 -20.59 -1.06 -38.29
C ARG A 202 -21.75 -0.18 -38.74
N THR A 203 -22.90 -0.26 -38.08
CA THR A 203 -24.16 0.27 -38.63
C THR A 203 -24.86 1.32 -37.76
N ASP A 204 -24.38 1.61 -36.54
CA ASP A 204 -25.04 2.64 -35.71
C ASP A 204 -24.80 4.04 -36.28
N THR A 205 -25.84 4.87 -36.29
CA THR A 205 -25.77 6.24 -36.80
C THR A 205 -24.95 7.17 -35.89
N SER A 206 -24.89 6.90 -34.59
CA SER A 206 -24.18 7.73 -33.61
C SER A 206 -22.72 7.30 -33.44
N GLY A 207 -21.80 8.23 -33.72
CA GLY A 207 -20.37 8.01 -33.48
C GLY A 207 -20.03 7.70 -32.02
N THR A 208 -20.82 8.20 -31.06
CA THR A 208 -20.64 7.87 -29.63
C THR A 208 -20.88 6.40 -29.35
N VAL A 209 -21.92 5.81 -29.95
CA VAL A 209 -22.25 4.39 -29.81
C VAL A 209 -21.19 3.54 -30.48
N ARG A 210 -20.81 3.86 -31.73
CA ARG A 210 -19.74 3.15 -32.46
C ARG A 210 -18.42 3.14 -31.70
N ARG A 211 -18.00 4.30 -31.16
CA ARG A 211 -16.78 4.41 -30.34
C ARG A 211 -16.84 3.54 -29.08
N LYS A 212 -17.98 3.53 -28.37
CA LYS A 212 -18.15 2.70 -27.18
C LYS A 212 -18.19 1.21 -27.52
N ALA A 213 -18.80 0.84 -28.63
CA ALA A 213 -18.78 -0.53 -29.15
C ALA A 213 -17.35 -0.97 -29.52
N ALA A 214 -16.55 -0.10 -30.13
CA ALA A 214 -15.13 -0.35 -30.39
C ALA A 214 -14.35 -0.61 -29.09
N TRP A 215 -14.56 0.25 -28.08
CA TRP A 215 -13.94 0.08 -26.77
C TRP A 215 -14.40 -1.19 -26.05
N ALA A 216 -15.65 -1.61 -26.25
CA ALA A 216 -16.22 -2.82 -25.67
C ALA A 216 -15.58 -4.09 -26.22
N LEU A 217 -15.33 -4.13 -27.52
CA LEU A 217 -14.79 -5.31 -28.19
C LEU A 217 -13.40 -5.69 -27.68
N ARG A 218 -12.64 -4.76 -27.08
CA ARG A 218 -11.31 -5.05 -26.49
C ARG A 218 -11.35 -6.12 -25.38
N THR A 219 -12.48 -6.28 -24.68
CA THR A 219 -12.57 -7.16 -23.50
C THR A 219 -13.19 -8.53 -23.79
N VAL A 220 -13.83 -8.73 -24.95
CA VAL A 220 -14.80 -9.82 -25.14
C VAL A 220 -14.41 -10.84 -26.23
N ALA A 221 -13.57 -10.48 -27.21
CA ALA A 221 -13.05 -11.44 -28.20
C ALA A 221 -11.70 -10.97 -28.78
N ARG A 222 -10.68 -11.85 -28.84
CA ARG A 222 -9.33 -11.50 -29.30
C ARG A 222 -9.17 -11.53 -30.82
N ASP A 223 -9.63 -12.58 -31.50
CA ASP A 223 -9.34 -12.75 -32.94
C ASP A 223 -10.43 -12.16 -33.86
N GLU A 224 -11.70 -12.36 -33.51
CA GLU A 224 -12.86 -11.91 -34.31
C GLU A 224 -13.10 -10.39 -34.24
N ALA A 225 -12.60 -9.74 -33.17
CA ALA A 225 -12.72 -8.30 -32.99
C ALA A 225 -11.72 -7.51 -33.86
N ILE A 226 -10.55 -8.08 -34.18
CA ILE A 226 -9.49 -7.39 -34.92
C ILE A 226 -9.97 -7.00 -36.31
N ALA A 227 -10.60 -7.93 -37.06
CA ALA A 227 -11.08 -7.62 -38.40
C ALA A 227 -12.11 -6.48 -38.41
N ALA A 228 -13.05 -6.50 -37.45
CA ALA A 228 -14.07 -5.45 -37.33
C ALA A 228 -13.48 -4.10 -36.88
N LEU A 229 -12.56 -4.12 -35.91
CA LEU A 229 -11.88 -2.91 -35.42
C LEU A 229 -10.95 -2.32 -36.48
N SER A 230 -10.22 -3.13 -37.23
CA SER A 230 -9.36 -2.69 -38.34
C SER A 230 -10.16 -2.01 -39.43
N GLN A 231 -11.30 -2.60 -39.84
CA GLN A 231 -12.17 -2.00 -40.85
C GLN A 231 -12.68 -0.62 -40.41
N VAL A 232 -13.16 -0.49 -39.17
CA VAL A 232 -13.69 0.77 -38.66
C VAL A 232 -12.59 1.79 -38.40
N ALA A 233 -11.43 1.34 -37.89
CA ALA A 233 -10.28 2.21 -37.69
C ALA A 233 -9.80 2.87 -38.99
N TRP A 234 -10.01 2.22 -40.14
CA TRP A 234 -9.65 2.75 -41.46
C TRP A 234 -10.76 3.58 -42.13
N SER A 235 -12.01 3.15 -42.04
CA SER A 235 -13.08 3.65 -42.92
C SER A 235 -14.14 4.53 -42.26
N ASP A 236 -14.16 4.64 -40.92
CA ASP A 236 -15.19 5.45 -40.24
C ASP A 236 -15.02 6.94 -40.52
N SER A 237 -16.13 7.63 -40.78
CA SER A 237 -16.11 9.07 -41.05
C SER A 237 -15.76 9.91 -39.81
N ASP A 238 -16.02 9.42 -38.60
CA ASP A 238 -15.70 10.12 -37.35
C ASP A 238 -14.31 9.72 -36.83
N SER A 239 -13.39 10.70 -36.78
CA SER A 239 -12.02 10.46 -36.32
C SER A 239 -11.92 10.04 -34.85
N ARG A 240 -12.93 10.35 -34.02
CA ARG A 240 -13.01 9.87 -32.63
C ARG A 240 -13.34 8.38 -32.56
N VAL A 241 -14.14 7.89 -33.52
CA VAL A 241 -14.44 6.46 -33.65
C VAL A 241 -13.20 5.74 -34.15
N ARG A 242 -12.55 6.26 -35.20
CA ARG A 242 -11.27 5.72 -35.70
C ARG A 242 -10.24 5.62 -34.59
N ALA A 243 -9.95 6.71 -33.88
CA ALA A 243 -8.99 6.74 -32.78
C ALA A 243 -9.37 5.78 -31.62
N GLY A 244 -10.66 5.64 -31.32
CA GLY A 244 -11.16 4.69 -30.33
C GLY A 244 -10.91 3.23 -30.73
N ALA A 245 -11.16 2.89 -32.00
CA ALA A 245 -10.86 1.58 -32.57
C ALA A 245 -9.35 1.31 -32.62
N THR A 246 -8.54 2.29 -33.01
CA THR A 246 -7.07 2.21 -33.00
C THR A 246 -6.51 1.91 -31.62
N LEU A 247 -7.01 2.57 -30.57
CA LEU A 247 -6.60 2.25 -29.20
C LEU A 247 -7.06 0.86 -28.78
N ALA A 248 -8.30 0.46 -29.11
CA ALA A 248 -8.80 -0.88 -28.81
C ALA A 248 -7.93 -1.98 -29.43
N LEU A 249 -7.45 -1.78 -30.67
CA LEU A 249 -6.48 -2.66 -31.33
C LEU A 249 -5.15 -2.73 -30.55
N GLY A 250 -4.61 -1.61 -30.07
CA GLY A 250 -3.41 -1.60 -29.23
C GLY A 250 -3.55 -2.37 -27.91
N TRP A 251 -4.72 -2.30 -27.27
CA TRP A 251 -5.03 -3.03 -26.03
C TRP A 251 -5.13 -4.54 -26.22
N LEU A 252 -5.53 -5.01 -27.41
CA LEU A 252 -5.56 -6.43 -27.72
C LEU A 252 -4.15 -7.03 -27.78
N GLY A 253 -3.11 -6.20 -28.00
CA GLY A 253 -1.71 -6.60 -27.85
C GLY A 253 -1.20 -7.65 -28.84
N GLU A 254 -1.99 -7.98 -29.85
CA GLU A 254 -1.66 -9.01 -30.84
C GLU A 254 -0.76 -8.44 -31.94
N ARG A 255 0.27 -9.20 -32.34
CA ARG A 255 1.17 -8.84 -33.46
C ARG A 255 0.40 -8.60 -34.77
N GLY A 256 -0.75 -9.26 -34.95
CA GLY A 256 -1.60 -9.10 -36.13
C GLY A 256 -2.18 -7.69 -36.33
N ALA A 257 -2.23 -6.86 -35.29
CA ALA A 257 -2.69 -5.47 -35.40
C ALA A 257 -1.57 -4.47 -35.75
N VAL A 258 -0.29 -4.88 -35.71
CA VAL A 258 0.84 -3.96 -35.98
C VAL A 258 0.80 -3.37 -37.40
N PRO A 259 0.51 -4.14 -38.48
CA PRO A 259 0.46 -3.58 -39.84
C PRO A 259 -0.59 -2.48 -40.00
N ILE A 260 -1.81 -2.69 -39.49
CA ILE A 260 -2.88 -1.70 -39.58
C ILE A 260 -2.58 -0.45 -38.75
N LEU A 261 -1.94 -0.61 -37.58
CA LEU A 261 -1.53 0.53 -36.76
C LEU A 261 -0.42 1.35 -37.42
N ILE A 262 0.49 0.71 -38.16
CA ILE A 262 1.50 1.39 -38.99
C ILE A 262 0.83 2.20 -40.10
N GLU A 263 -0.12 1.61 -40.83
CA GLU A 263 -0.85 2.31 -41.89
C GLU A 263 -1.60 3.53 -41.36
N LEU A 264 -2.31 3.38 -40.23
CA LEU A 264 -3.06 4.47 -39.60
C LEU A 264 -2.14 5.59 -39.10
N LEU A 265 -0.94 5.25 -38.63
CA LEU A 265 0.06 6.24 -38.25
C LEU A 265 0.56 7.04 -39.45
N GLN A 266 0.70 6.44 -40.63
CA GLN A 266 1.27 7.09 -41.81
C GLN A 266 0.23 7.81 -42.68
N GLN A 267 -0.98 7.25 -42.80
CA GLN A 267 -1.95 7.64 -43.83
C GLN A 267 -3.14 8.44 -43.28
N ASP A 268 -3.46 8.36 -41.99
CA ASP A 268 -4.63 9.08 -41.45
C ASP A 268 -4.36 10.59 -41.34
N THR A 269 -5.31 11.39 -41.85
CA THR A 269 -5.20 12.85 -41.85
C THR A 269 -5.43 13.46 -40.47
N ASP A 270 -6.15 12.78 -39.57
CA ASP A 270 -6.49 13.29 -38.24
C ASP A 270 -5.40 12.96 -37.20
N VAL A 271 -4.92 14.03 -36.55
CA VAL A 271 -3.87 13.99 -35.51
C VAL A 271 -4.22 13.05 -34.36
N ARG A 272 -5.50 12.93 -33.98
CA ARG A 272 -5.94 12.07 -32.87
C ARG A 272 -5.75 10.60 -33.21
N VAL A 273 -6.03 10.22 -34.46
CA VAL A 273 -5.86 8.84 -34.94
C VAL A 273 -4.39 8.49 -35.03
N ARG A 274 -3.57 9.35 -35.64
CA ARG A 274 -2.10 9.13 -35.68
C ARG A 274 -1.49 9.03 -34.28
N ARG A 275 -1.89 9.90 -33.36
CA ARG A 275 -1.45 9.86 -31.96
C ARG A 275 -1.90 8.57 -31.24
N ALA A 276 -3.13 8.14 -31.48
CA ALA A 276 -3.65 6.86 -30.96
C ALA A 276 -2.87 5.67 -31.51
N ALA A 277 -2.54 5.68 -32.80
CA ALA A 277 -1.75 4.65 -33.46
C ALA A 277 -0.34 4.55 -32.88
N ALA A 278 0.36 5.69 -32.71
CA ALA A 278 1.68 5.70 -32.08
C ALA A 278 1.66 5.11 -30.66
N ARG A 279 0.65 5.44 -29.84
CA ARG A 279 0.48 4.87 -28.49
C ARG A 279 0.18 3.37 -28.54
N ALA A 280 -0.73 2.95 -29.42
CA ALA A 280 -1.10 1.56 -29.61
C ALA A 280 0.10 0.70 -30.05
N LEU A 281 0.95 1.22 -30.94
CA LEU A 281 2.19 0.56 -31.37
C LEU A 281 3.18 0.38 -30.20
N GLY A 282 3.31 1.38 -29.33
CA GLY A 282 4.11 1.25 -28.10
C GLY A 282 3.61 0.14 -27.17
N GLN A 283 2.29 0.02 -27.01
CA GLN A 283 1.65 -1.01 -26.19
C GLN A 283 1.79 -2.42 -26.78
N ALA A 284 1.73 -2.56 -28.10
CA ALA A 284 1.87 -3.83 -28.79
C ALA A 284 3.30 -4.41 -28.74
N GLN A 285 4.30 -3.64 -28.27
CA GLN A 285 5.71 -4.05 -28.14
C GLN A 285 6.32 -4.66 -29.42
N GLY A 286 5.79 -4.32 -30.59
CA GLY A 286 6.29 -4.82 -31.88
C GLY A 286 7.51 -4.03 -32.34
N ASN A 287 8.68 -4.68 -32.41
CA ASN A 287 9.90 -4.06 -32.96
C ASN A 287 9.77 -3.69 -34.45
N GLU A 288 8.83 -4.30 -35.18
CA GLU A 288 8.49 -3.99 -36.57
C GLU A 288 8.01 -2.55 -36.78
N ALA A 289 7.46 -1.92 -35.73
CA ALA A 289 6.97 -0.54 -35.78
C ALA A 289 8.08 0.51 -35.62
N VAL A 290 9.29 0.13 -35.17
CA VAL A 290 10.37 1.06 -34.84
C VAL A 290 10.77 1.94 -36.03
N PRO A 291 10.97 1.44 -37.26
CA PRO A 291 11.33 2.29 -38.40
C PRO A 291 10.28 3.37 -38.68
N VAL A 292 8.99 3.00 -38.66
CA VAL A 292 7.88 3.91 -38.94
C VAL A 292 7.71 4.94 -37.82
N LEU A 293 7.88 4.52 -36.56
CA LEU A 293 7.85 5.43 -35.42
C LEU A 293 9.00 6.44 -35.47
N LEU A 294 10.19 6.05 -35.92
CA LEU A 294 11.33 6.95 -36.11
C LEU A 294 11.13 7.94 -37.26
N GLU A 295 10.58 7.46 -38.38
CA GLU A 295 10.21 8.31 -39.52
C GLU A 295 9.14 9.34 -39.10
N THR A 296 8.08 8.89 -38.46
CA THR A 296 6.98 9.76 -37.99
C THR A 296 7.46 10.76 -36.94
N LEU A 297 8.31 10.30 -36.00
CA LEU A 297 8.96 11.18 -35.03
C LEU A 297 9.82 12.25 -35.71
N THR A 298 10.37 12.01 -36.90
CA THR A 298 11.20 13.00 -37.60
C THR A 298 10.36 13.96 -38.46
N ASN A 299 9.28 13.46 -39.07
CA ASN A 299 8.61 14.14 -40.18
C ASN A 299 7.19 14.63 -39.86
N ASP A 300 6.51 14.14 -38.80
CA ASP A 300 5.13 14.56 -38.51
C ASP A 300 5.07 16.03 -38.07
N VAL A 301 4.12 16.76 -38.65
CA VAL A 301 3.88 18.18 -38.35
C VAL A 301 3.39 18.41 -36.92
N ASP A 302 2.64 17.47 -36.34
CA ASP A 302 2.07 17.60 -35.00
C ASP A 302 3.04 17.14 -33.91
N ALA A 303 3.40 18.06 -33.02
CA ALA A 303 4.29 17.77 -31.90
C ALA A 303 3.71 16.71 -30.94
N GLY A 304 2.38 16.59 -30.82
CA GLY A 304 1.76 15.59 -29.97
C GLY A 304 1.78 14.18 -30.55
N VAL A 305 1.82 14.02 -31.88
CA VAL A 305 2.11 12.74 -32.54
C VAL A 305 3.58 12.38 -32.32
N ARG A 306 4.51 13.31 -32.59
CA ARG A 306 5.95 13.12 -32.33
C ARG A 306 6.21 12.71 -30.87
N PHE A 307 5.60 13.42 -29.92
CA PHE A 307 5.59 13.08 -28.50
C PHE A 307 5.15 11.63 -28.22
N ALA A 308 4.05 11.18 -28.82
CA ALA A 308 3.57 9.81 -28.64
C ALA A 308 4.56 8.79 -29.21
N CYS A 309 5.22 9.10 -30.33
CA CYS A 309 6.29 8.28 -30.89
C CYS A 309 7.50 8.18 -29.95
N VAL A 310 7.93 9.28 -29.30
CA VAL A 310 9.03 9.22 -28.31
C VAL A 310 8.69 8.25 -27.18
N HIS A 311 7.46 8.31 -26.65
CA HIS A 311 7.01 7.40 -25.60
C HIS A 311 6.96 5.94 -26.07
N ALA A 312 6.47 5.67 -27.28
CA ALA A 312 6.44 4.33 -27.85
C ALA A 312 7.87 3.78 -28.06
N LEU A 313 8.76 4.60 -28.61
CA LEU A 313 10.17 4.24 -28.85
C LEU A 313 10.96 4.05 -27.55
N ALA A 314 10.66 4.79 -26.49
CA ALA A 314 11.28 4.60 -25.18
C ALA A 314 10.86 3.30 -24.47
N GLN A 315 9.77 2.66 -24.93
CA GLN A 315 9.34 1.33 -24.48
C GLN A 315 9.91 0.22 -25.38
N ALA A 316 10.14 0.51 -26.67
CA ALA A 316 10.72 -0.42 -27.62
C ALA A 316 12.24 -0.59 -27.41
N LYS A 317 12.74 -1.82 -27.56
CA LYS A 317 14.18 -2.13 -27.53
C LYS A 317 14.67 -2.38 -28.96
N GLY A 318 14.93 -1.31 -29.71
CA GLY A 318 15.35 -1.36 -31.12
C GLY A 318 16.73 -0.73 -31.37
N PRO A 319 17.61 -1.35 -32.17
CA PRO A 319 18.82 -0.69 -32.65
C PRO A 319 18.45 0.53 -33.53
N GLY A 320 19.17 1.65 -33.37
CA GLY A 320 18.96 2.86 -34.18
C GLY A 320 18.03 3.93 -33.58
N ILE A 321 17.38 3.66 -32.44
CA ILE A 321 16.54 4.65 -31.74
C ILE A 321 17.38 5.80 -31.18
N LEU A 322 18.47 5.46 -30.50
CA LEU A 322 19.29 6.42 -29.77
C LEU A 322 19.86 7.54 -30.67
N PRO A 323 20.47 7.28 -31.84
CA PRO A 323 20.97 8.33 -32.73
C PRO A 323 19.89 9.35 -33.15
N VAL A 324 18.66 8.90 -33.40
CA VAL A 324 17.54 9.77 -33.78
C VAL A 324 17.08 10.62 -32.61
N LEU A 325 16.94 10.02 -31.42
CA LEU A 325 16.61 10.76 -30.19
C LEU A 325 17.66 11.84 -29.89
N LEU A 326 18.96 11.52 -29.98
CA LEU A 326 20.02 12.50 -29.75
C LEU A 326 19.99 13.66 -30.75
N LYS A 327 19.69 13.38 -32.03
CA LYS A 327 19.54 14.42 -33.06
C LYS A 327 18.35 15.34 -32.76
N LEU A 328 17.20 14.77 -32.41
CA LEU A 328 15.96 15.54 -32.15
C LEU A 328 15.98 16.26 -30.82
N LEU A 329 16.68 15.73 -29.82
CA LEU A 329 16.95 16.41 -28.56
C LEU A 329 17.58 17.79 -28.78
N GLN A 330 18.37 17.97 -29.85
CA GLN A 330 19.01 19.25 -30.16
C GLN A 330 18.25 20.08 -31.20
N LYS A 331 17.57 19.43 -32.15
CA LYS A 331 17.06 20.09 -33.37
C LYS A 331 15.53 20.18 -33.46
N ASP A 332 14.76 19.49 -32.61
CA ASP A 332 13.30 19.56 -32.71
C ASP A 332 12.81 20.98 -32.35
N PRO A 333 11.98 21.62 -33.19
CA PRO A 333 11.50 22.98 -32.94
C PRO A 333 10.62 23.07 -31.68
N ASN A 334 9.99 21.96 -31.27
CA ASN A 334 9.06 21.94 -30.15
C ASN A 334 9.78 21.55 -28.84
N ALA A 335 9.71 22.44 -27.84
CA ALA A 335 10.38 22.23 -26.56
C ALA A 335 9.83 21.03 -25.78
N GLU A 336 8.53 20.71 -25.90
CA GLU A 336 7.94 19.57 -25.19
C GLU A 336 8.45 18.24 -25.74
N VAL A 337 8.68 18.16 -27.06
CA VAL A 337 9.32 16.99 -27.67
C VAL A 337 10.75 16.84 -27.16
N ARG A 338 11.56 17.92 -27.18
CA ARG A 338 12.94 17.89 -26.64
C ARG A 338 12.96 17.50 -25.16
N ARG A 339 12.06 18.06 -24.35
CA ARG A 339 11.92 17.77 -22.91
C ARG A 339 11.67 16.28 -22.67
N VAL A 340 10.74 15.69 -23.41
CA VAL A 340 10.35 14.29 -23.24
C VAL A 340 11.46 13.36 -23.72
N ILE A 341 12.14 13.71 -24.80
CA ILE A 341 13.36 13.01 -25.23
C ILE A 341 14.40 13.02 -24.09
N ALA A 342 14.68 14.19 -23.50
CA ALA A 342 15.64 14.29 -22.39
C ALA A 342 15.26 13.37 -21.21
N VAL A 343 13.98 13.30 -20.84
CA VAL A 343 13.49 12.40 -19.78
C VAL A 343 13.61 10.92 -20.19
N SER A 344 13.27 10.58 -21.43
CA SER A 344 13.34 9.20 -21.92
C SER A 344 14.78 8.67 -22.02
N LEU A 345 15.76 9.56 -22.15
CA LEU A 345 17.18 9.21 -22.24
C LEU A 345 17.78 8.68 -20.92
N ASP A 346 17.10 8.83 -19.78
CA ASP A 346 17.48 8.22 -18.49
C ASP A 346 17.69 6.69 -18.60
N ARG A 347 16.98 6.06 -19.53
CA ARG A 347 17.03 4.60 -19.76
C ARG A 347 18.23 4.14 -20.59
N PHE A 348 19.06 5.06 -21.08
CA PHE A 348 20.17 4.79 -21.97
C PHE A 348 21.50 5.15 -21.29
N GLY A 349 22.27 4.15 -20.88
CA GLY A 349 23.54 4.32 -20.14
C GLY A 349 24.78 4.56 -21.01
N ASP A 350 24.66 5.34 -22.08
CA ASP A 350 25.73 5.56 -23.08
C ASP A 350 26.46 6.91 -22.82
N ASP A 351 27.80 6.93 -22.95
CA ASP A 351 28.61 8.16 -22.82
C ASP A 351 28.20 9.25 -23.83
N THR A 352 27.67 8.85 -24.99
CA THR A 352 27.11 9.76 -26.00
C THR A 352 25.85 10.48 -25.51
N VAL A 353 25.02 9.81 -24.70
CA VAL A 353 23.84 10.39 -24.05
C VAL A 353 24.27 11.47 -23.07
N ARG A 354 25.31 11.20 -22.26
CA ARG A 354 25.85 12.18 -21.32
C ARG A 354 26.28 13.45 -22.05
N ALA A 355 27.08 13.34 -23.12
CA ALA A 355 27.57 14.50 -23.86
C ALA A 355 26.41 15.34 -24.44
N ALA A 356 25.38 14.70 -24.98
CA ALA A 356 24.21 15.38 -25.51
C ALA A 356 23.37 16.08 -24.41
N LEU A 357 23.17 15.41 -23.26
CA LEU A 357 22.47 15.99 -22.12
C LEU A 357 23.21 17.20 -21.54
N VAL A 358 24.55 17.18 -21.50
CA VAL A 358 25.35 18.35 -21.08
C VAL A 358 25.13 19.54 -22.01
N ALA A 359 25.14 19.29 -23.33
CA ALA A 359 24.92 20.36 -24.32
C ALA A 359 23.53 21.00 -24.16
N VAL A 360 22.49 20.19 -23.95
CA VAL A 360 21.11 20.67 -23.77
C VAL A 360 20.90 21.34 -22.42
N ALA A 361 21.45 20.78 -21.34
CA ALA A 361 21.39 21.39 -20.01
C ALA A 361 21.99 22.80 -19.97
N THR A 362 22.97 23.08 -20.84
CA THR A 362 23.68 24.36 -20.87
C THR A 362 23.09 25.35 -21.87
N ASN A 363 22.64 24.89 -23.05
CA ASN A 363 22.39 25.76 -24.20
C ASN A 363 20.94 25.76 -24.72
N ASP A 364 20.05 24.90 -24.21
CA ASP A 364 18.66 24.90 -24.70
C ASP A 364 17.97 26.22 -24.34
N ALA A 365 17.19 26.79 -25.26
CA ALA A 365 16.46 28.03 -25.05
C ALA A 365 15.44 27.91 -23.90
N GLU A 366 14.83 26.73 -23.73
CA GLU A 366 13.71 26.53 -22.83
C GLU A 366 14.15 25.99 -21.46
N ALA A 367 13.76 26.68 -20.38
CA ALA A 367 14.13 26.31 -19.00
C ALA A 367 13.62 24.92 -18.61
N SER A 368 12.41 24.57 -19.06
CA SER A 368 11.82 23.25 -18.79
C SER A 368 12.63 22.10 -19.42
N VAL A 369 13.26 22.33 -20.58
CA VAL A 369 14.14 21.38 -21.25
C VAL A 369 15.49 21.29 -20.54
N ARG A 370 16.11 22.43 -20.18
CA ARG A 370 17.34 22.46 -19.38
C ARG A 370 17.18 21.70 -18.06
N ARG A 371 16.06 21.93 -17.35
CA ARG A 371 15.71 21.22 -16.10
C ARG A 371 15.61 19.70 -16.29
N ALA A 372 14.95 19.26 -17.36
CA ALA A 372 14.81 17.85 -17.69
C ALA A 372 16.18 17.23 -18.01
N ALA A 373 17.02 17.92 -18.78
CA ALA A 373 18.37 17.48 -19.11
C ALA A 373 19.27 17.39 -17.87
N CYS A 374 19.24 18.37 -16.95
CA CYS A 374 19.97 18.28 -15.67
C CYS A 374 19.53 17.08 -14.82
N SER A 375 18.22 16.80 -14.78
CA SER A 375 17.68 15.66 -14.02
C SER A 375 18.11 14.32 -14.63
N ALA A 376 18.00 14.17 -15.95
CA ALA A 376 18.47 12.99 -16.66
C ALA A 376 19.99 12.82 -16.53
N LEU A 377 20.76 13.91 -16.58
CA LEU A 377 22.21 13.88 -16.40
C LEU A 377 22.59 13.38 -15.00
N ALA A 378 21.89 13.83 -13.95
CA ALA A 378 22.14 13.37 -12.59
C ALA A 378 21.93 11.86 -12.43
N HIS A 379 20.88 11.30 -13.05
CA HIS A 379 20.61 9.86 -13.01
C HIS A 379 21.59 9.04 -13.87
N VAL A 380 21.84 9.46 -15.11
CA VAL A 380 22.67 8.72 -16.08
C VAL A 380 24.16 8.78 -15.70
N ALA A 381 24.64 9.96 -15.29
CA ALA A 381 26.07 10.19 -15.07
C ALA A 381 26.48 10.15 -13.59
N GLY A 382 25.53 10.14 -12.65
CA GLY A 382 25.83 10.13 -11.22
C GLY A 382 26.81 11.23 -10.82
N SER A 383 27.89 10.88 -10.14
CA SER A 383 28.94 11.83 -9.73
C SER A 383 29.63 12.53 -10.91
N ALA A 384 29.65 11.94 -12.11
CA ALA A 384 30.24 12.61 -13.28
C ALA A 384 29.41 13.82 -13.76
N ALA A 385 28.16 13.98 -13.26
CA ALA A 385 27.36 15.17 -13.50
C ALA A 385 27.77 16.38 -12.63
N LEU A 386 28.54 16.17 -11.55
CA LEU A 386 28.84 17.20 -10.55
C LEU A 386 29.43 18.49 -11.12
N PRO A 387 30.41 18.47 -12.06
CA PRO A 387 30.96 19.71 -12.61
C PRO A 387 29.90 20.53 -13.37
N VAL A 388 29.07 19.85 -14.15
CA VAL A 388 28.03 20.49 -14.97
C VAL A 388 26.90 21.03 -14.10
N LEU A 389 26.45 20.25 -13.11
CA LEU A 389 25.42 20.69 -12.17
C LEU A 389 25.92 21.82 -11.27
N THR A 390 27.19 21.81 -10.87
CA THR A 390 27.79 22.92 -10.10
C THR A 390 27.87 24.21 -10.93
N ALA A 391 28.21 24.10 -12.21
CA ALA A 391 28.19 25.24 -13.13
C ALA A 391 26.75 25.76 -13.34
N ALA A 392 25.79 24.85 -13.57
CA ALA A 392 24.38 25.21 -13.71
C ALA A 392 23.85 25.91 -12.45
N LEU A 393 24.20 25.45 -11.25
CA LEU A 393 23.79 26.10 -9.99
C LEU A 393 24.26 27.57 -9.90
N ARG A 394 25.39 27.91 -10.52
CA ARG A 394 26.00 29.25 -10.49
C ARG A 394 25.50 30.16 -11.62
N HIS A 395 25.37 29.63 -12.83
CA HIS A 395 25.21 30.45 -14.04
C HIS A 395 23.84 30.36 -14.69
N GLU A 396 23.01 29.39 -14.31
CA GLU A 396 21.67 29.23 -14.88
C GLU A 396 20.78 30.44 -14.55
N PRO A 397 20.18 31.12 -15.55
CA PRO A 397 19.36 32.30 -15.30
C PRO A 397 18.06 31.99 -14.56
N ASP A 398 17.50 30.78 -14.76
CA ASP A 398 16.20 30.42 -14.20
C ASP A 398 16.30 29.89 -12.74
N PRO A 399 15.62 30.53 -11.76
CA PRO A 399 15.65 30.10 -10.38
C PRO A 399 15.03 28.71 -10.12
N GLU A 400 14.05 28.26 -10.92
CA GLU A 400 13.45 26.94 -10.77
C GLU A 400 14.43 25.85 -11.18
N VAL A 401 15.14 26.05 -12.30
CA VAL A 401 16.22 25.16 -12.74
C VAL A 401 17.32 25.11 -11.67
N ARG A 402 17.78 26.26 -11.16
CA ARG A 402 18.77 26.31 -10.07
C ARG A 402 18.31 25.60 -8.80
N SER A 403 17.06 25.78 -8.41
CA SER A 403 16.46 25.12 -7.24
C SER A 403 16.44 23.59 -7.43
N ARG A 404 16.07 23.11 -8.61
CA ARG A 404 16.12 21.68 -8.95
C ARG A 404 17.56 21.16 -8.94
N VAL A 405 18.51 21.89 -9.54
CA VAL A 405 19.92 21.54 -9.55
C VAL A 405 20.50 21.48 -8.12
N ALA A 406 20.11 22.39 -7.23
CA ALA A 406 20.52 22.34 -5.83
C ALA A 406 20.06 21.05 -5.14
N MET A 407 18.82 20.62 -5.40
CA MET A 407 18.30 19.34 -4.89
C MET A 407 19.05 18.13 -5.49
N LEU A 408 19.31 18.13 -6.80
CA LEU A 408 20.07 17.06 -7.48
C LEU A 408 21.50 16.94 -6.93
N LEU A 409 22.18 18.07 -6.68
CA LEU A 409 23.49 18.08 -6.01
C LEU A 409 23.39 17.52 -4.58
N GLY A 410 22.27 17.78 -3.88
CA GLY A 410 21.97 17.18 -2.59
C GLY A 410 21.84 15.65 -2.63
N GLU A 411 21.15 15.14 -3.66
CA GLU A 411 20.95 13.71 -3.90
C GLU A 411 22.25 12.99 -4.28
N LEU A 412 23.08 13.62 -5.12
CA LEU A 412 24.40 13.11 -5.50
C LEU A 412 25.41 13.15 -4.35
N GLY A 413 25.34 14.20 -3.52
CA GLY A 413 26.23 14.41 -2.38
C GLY A 413 27.70 14.58 -2.77
N GLY A 414 28.58 14.44 -1.77
CA GLY A 414 30.02 14.60 -1.93
C GLY A 414 30.55 16.01 -1.62
N PRO A 415 31.88 16.15 -1.42
CA PRO A 415 32.48 17.41 -0.96
C PRO A 415 32.32 18.56 -1.95
N GLU A 416 32.35 18.29 -3.26
CA GLU A 416 32.15 19.29 -4.30
C GLU A 416 30.71 19.83 -4.31
N ALA A 417 29.71 18.94 -4.19
CA ALA A 417 28.31 19.33 -4.08
C ALA A 417 28.07 20.15 -2.81
N VAL A 418 28.59 19.71 -1.66
CA VAL A 418 28.48 20.45 -0.40
C VAL A 418 29.12 21.83 -0.49
N ALA A 419 30.32 21.95 -1.09
CA ALA A 419 30.98 23.23 -1.29
C ALA A 419 30.18 24.16 -2.22
N ALA A 420 29.60 23.62 -3.29
CA ALA A 420 28.77 24.38 -4.22
C ALA A 420 27.47 24.90 -3.56
N LEU A 421 26.79 24.03 -2.80
CA LEU A 421 25.56 24.39 -2.08
C LEU A 421 25.83 25.41 -0.97
N ARG A 422 26.96 25.27 -0.25
CA ARG A 422 27.39 26.24 0.75
C ARG A 422 27.64 27.62 0.14
N ALA A 423 28.32 27.70 -1.00
CA ALA A 423 28.56 28.95 -1.69
C ALA A 423 27.25 29.68 -2.09
N VAL A 424 26.20 28.92 -2.45
CA VAL A 424 24.88 29.49 -2.73
C VAL A 424 24.21 30.08 -1.49
N LEU A 425 24.36 29.44 -0.32
CA LEU A 425 23.84 29.98 0.94
C LEU A 425 24.50 31.31 1.30
N GLU A 426 25.82 31.40 1.15
CA GLU A 426 26.64 32.57 1.50
C GLU A 426 26.54 33.71 0.46
N GLY A 427 26.24 33.41 -0.81
CA GLY A 427 26.17 34.40 -1.90
C GLY A 427 24.83 35.11 -2.09
N HIS A 428 24.71 35.94 -3.13
CA HIS A 428 23.45 36.59 -3.54
C HIS A 428 22.66 35.69 -4.50
N ALA A 429 21.86 34.79 -3.93
CA ALA A 429 20.97 33.90 -4.69
C ALA A 429 19.51 34.14 -4.33
N ASP A 430 18.62 33.74 -5.23
CA ASP A 430 17.17 33.75 -5.02
C ASP A 430 16.79 33.01 -3.71
N PRO A 431 15.84 33.52 -2.91
CA PRO A 431 15.42 32.88 -1.66
C PRO A 431 15.01 31.42 -1.79
N THR A 432 14.38 31.04 -2.90
CA THR A 432 13.95 29.66 -3.18
C THR A 432 15.15 28.76 -3.42
N VAL A 433 16.14 29.24 -4.19
CA VAL A 433 17.38 28.52 -4.46
C VAL A 433 18.18 28.33 -3.16
N LYS A 434 18.27 29.35 -2.30
CA LYS A 434 18.90 29.24 -0.98
C LYS A 434 18.19 28.25 -0.08
N ALA A 435 16.86 28.27 -0.04
CA ALA A 435 16.09 27.33 0.76
C ALA A 435 16.28 25.88 0.27
N SER A 436 16.31 25.66 -1.04
CA SER A 436 16.61 24.35 -1.63
C SER A 436 18.04 23.91 -1.33
N ALA A 437 19.03 24.81 -1.41
CA ALA A 437 20.41 24.51 -1.04
C ALA A 437 20.55 24.13 0.44
N ALA A 438 19.84 24.82 1.35
CA ALA A 438 19.82 24.47 2.76
C ALA A 438 19.23 23.07 2.99
N ARG A 439 18.07 22.76 2.38
CA ARG A 439 17.45 21.43 2.48
C ARG A 439 18.36 20.33 1.90
N ALA A 440 19.00 20.60 0.77
CA ALA A 440 19.95 19.69 0.14
C ALA A 440 21.13 19.41 1.07
N LEU A 441 21.72 20.43 1.71
CA LEU A 441 22.79 20.26 2.70
C LEU A 441 22.34 19.47 3.94
N GLY A 442 21.10 19.68 4.39
CA GLY A 442 20.48 18.86 5.44
C GLY A 442 20.37 17.39 5.04
N ALA A 443 19.93 17.11 3.81
CA ALA A 443 19.82 15.76 3.26
C ALA A 443 21.20 15.07 3.09
N CYS A 444 22.23 15.83 2.69
CA CYS A 444 23.61 15.36 2.65
C CYS A 444 24.24 15.12 4.02
N ARG A 445 23.55 15.49 5.12
CA ARG A 445 24.09 15.46 6.50
C ARG A 445 25.40 16.27 6.66
N ALA A 446 25.52 17.39 5.96
CA ALA A 446 26.70 18.27 6.01
C ALA A 446 26.75 19.05 7.33
N THR A 447 27.37 18.49 8.37
CA THR A 447 27.45 19.10 9.71
C THR A 447 28.31 20.35 9.77
N GLU A 448 29.28 20.48 8.86
CA GLU A 448 30.19 21.63 8.75
C GLU A 448 29.47 22.94 8.37
N VAL A 449 28.26 22.86 7.80
CA VAL A 449 27.48 24.06 7.44
C VAL A 449 26.60 24.57 8.59
N VAL A 450 26.54 23.87 9.73
CA VAL A 450 25.71 24.28 10.88
C VAL A 450 25.97 25.73 11.29
N PRO A 451 27.21 26.23 11.43
CA PRO A 451 27.45 27.63 11.78
C PRO A 451 26.83 28.63 10.78
N VAL A 452 26.92 28.33 9.48
CA VAL A 452 26.35 29.16 8.40
C VAL A 452 24.82 29.16 8.48
N LEU A 453 24.22 27.98 8.69
CA LEU A 453 22.78 27.82 8.87
C LEU A 453 22.27 28.60 10.10
N LEU A 454 23.00 28.59 11.22
CA LEU A 454 22.62 29.36 12.42
C LEU A 454 22.66 30.87 12.19
N GLY A 455 23.66 31.35 11.43
CA GLY A 455 23.73 32.76 11.02
C GLY A 455 22.52 33.19 10.18
N LEU A 456 22.14 32.38 9.19
CA LEU A 456 20.99 32.65 8.34
C LEU A 456 19.65 32.56 9.06
N LEU A 457 19.50 31.61 10.00
CA LEU A 457 18.30 31.49 10.82
C LEU A 457 18.12 32.71 11.75
N SER A 458 19.22 33.21 12.29
CA SER A 458 19.22 34.34 13.24
C SER A 458 19.03 35.70 12.57
N ASN A 459 19.11 35.76 11.24
CA ASN A 459 18.89 36.99 10.49
C ASN A 459 17.39 37.25 10.30
N SER A 460 16.84 38.18 11.09
CA SER A 460 15.42 38.56 11.04
C SER A 460 15.01 39.20 9.71
N GLN A 461 15.96 39.79 8.97
CA GLN A 461 15.74 40.39 7.65
C GLN A 461 15.81 39.35 6.52
N ALA A 462 16.22 38.11 6.80
CA ALA A 462 16.21 37.04 5.80
C ALA A 462 14.77 36.73 5.35
N ASN A 463 14.61 36.30 4.11
CA ASN A 463 13.30 35.86 3.60
C ASN A 463 12.81 34.62 4.37
N ALA A 464 11.52 34.56 4.71
CA ALA A 464 10.93 33.44 5.45
C ALA A 464 11.13 32.08 4.78
N THR A 465 11.15 32.02 3.44
CA THR A 465 11.46 30.80 2.68
C THR A 465 12.85 30.26 3.00
N ILE A 466 13.84 31.16 3.17
CA ILE A 466 15.22 30.79 3.57
C ILE A 466 15.18 30.22 4.98
N ARG A 467 14.54 30.91 5.93
CA ARG A 467 14.43 30.44 7.33
C ARG A 467 13.74 29.09 7.42
N ALA A 468 12.70 28.84 6.62
CA ALA A 468 12.03 27.55 6.54
C ALA A 468 12.97 26.43 6.03
N GLY A 469 13.71 26.68 4.95
CA GLY A 469 14.69 25.75 4.40
C GLY A 469 15.82 25.44 5.39
N VAL A 470 16.34 26.48 6.05
CA VAL A 470 17.39 26.38 7.07
C VAL A 470 16.91 25.62 8.31
N ALA A 471 15.73 25.91 8.82
CA ALA A 471 15.16 25.18 9.95
C ALA A 471 14.98 23.68 9.62
N SER A 472 14.47 23.37 8.42
CA SER A 472 14.36 21.98 7.96
C SER A 472 15.72 21.29 7.89
N ALA A 473 16.76 21.99 7.42
CA ALA A 473 18.11 21.45 7.35
C ALA A 473 18.68 21.15 8.75
N LEU A 474 18.54 22.10 9.69
CA LEU A 474 18.98 21.93 11.08
C LEU A 474 18.25 20.77 11.78
N GLY A 475 16.94 20.62 11.53
CA GLY A 475 16.16 19.49 12.04
C GLY A 475 16.63 18.13 11.49
N GLN A 476 16.99 18.07 10.20
CA GLN A 476 17.53 16.85 9.57
C GLN A 476 18.94 16.50 10.06
N LEU A 477 19.78 17.52 10.26
CA LEU A 477 21.13 17.35 10.82
C LEU A 477 21.13 16.86 12.26
N ARG A 478 20.04 17.14 13.01
CA ARG A 478 19.86 16.78 14.42
C ARG A 478 20.98 17.29 15.34
N ASP A 479 21.59 18.41 14.98
CA ASP A 479 22.63 19.04 15.80
C ASP A 479 22.00 19.88 16.92
N ARG A 480 22.26 19.49 18.18
CA ARG A 480 21.76 20.19 19.37
C ARG A 480 22.27 21.62 19.51
N GLN A 481 23.37 21.99 18.85
CA GLN A 481 23.83 23.38 18.78
C GLN A 481 22.77 24.31 18.18
N ALA A 482 21.84 23.78 17.38
CA ALA A 482 20.76 24.55 16.78
C ALA A 482 19.63 24.94 17.74
N VAL A 483 19.50 24.26 18.89
CA VAL A 483 18.37 24.44 19.81
C VAL A 483 18.23 25.90 20.28
N PRO A 484 19.27 26.59 20.80
CA PRO A 484 19.13 27.97 21.24
C PRO A 484 18.76 28.96 20.13
N ALA A 485 19.19 28.72 18.89
CA ALA A 485 18.84 29.56 17.76
C ALA A 485 17.37 29.34 17.32
N LEU A 486 16.94 28.08 17.25
CA LEU A 486 15.56 27.73 16.91
C LEU A 486 14.56 28.20 17.99
N LEU A 487 14.93 28.17 19.27
CA LEU A 487 14.10 28.70 20.36
C LEU A 487 13.92 30.22 20.30
N ARG A 488 14.93 30.96 19.83
CA ARG A 488 14.79 32.39 19.58
C ARG A 488 13.95 32.64 18.32
N ALA A 489 14.23 31.93 17.24
CA ALA A 489 13.54 32.08 15.97
C ALA A 489 12.03 31.80 16.08
N VAL A 490 11.62 30.77 16.82
CA VAL A 490 10.19 30.42 16.96
C VAL A 490 9.37 31.50 17.68
N GLN A 491 10.02 32.31 18.53
CA GLN A 491 9.36 33.40 19.28
C GLN A 491 9.12 34.61 18.39
N THR A 492 10.04 34.91 17.47
CA THR A 492 10.00 36.10 16.62
C THR A 492 9.36 35.85 15.25
N GLU A 493 9.26 34.58 14.81
CA GLU A 493 8.74 34.24 13.49
C GLU A 493 7.23 34.51 13.38
N THR A 494 6.87 35.28 12.35
CA THR A 494 5.50 35.65 12.00
C THR A 494 4.93 34.81 10.86
N GLU A 495 5.78 34.37 9.92
CA GLU A 495 5.34 33.64 8.75
C GLU A 495 5.00 32.18 9.08
N PRO A 496 3.75 31.70 8.85
CA PRO A 496 3.30 30.38 9.29
C PRO A 496 4.14 29.22 8.76
N GLU A 497 4.54 29.26 7.49
CA GLU A 497 5.33 28.18 6.88
C GLU A 497 6.72 28.06 7.49
N ALA A 498 7.40 29.19 7.73
CA ALA A 498 8.69 29.21 8.40
C ALA A 498 8.55 28.79 9.88
N LYS A 499 7.50 29.26 10.56
CA LYS A 499 7.24 28.90 11.96
C LYS A 499 6.98 27.41 12.12
N LYS A 500 6.19 26.82 11.23
CA LYS A 500 5.94 25.37 11.16
C LYS A 500 7.23 24.58 10.98
N ALA A 501 8.12 25.03 10.07
CA ALA A 501 9.41 24.38 9.85
C ALA A 501 10.31 24.44 11.09
N ILE A 502 10.35 25.58 11.80
CA ILE A 502 11.10 25.75 13.05
C ILE A 502 10.54 24.84 14.16
N VAL A 503 9.22 24.80 14.32
CA VAL A 503 8.52 23.94 15.28
C VAL A 503 8.83 22.46 15.02
N LYS A 504 8.77 22.03 13.76
CA LYS A 504 9.10 20.66 13.36
C LYS A 504 10.57 20.34 13.64
N ALA A 505 11.48 21.25 13.33
CA ALA A 505 12.92 21.08 13.60
C ALA A 505 13.21 20.91 15.10
N LEU A 506 12.56 21.70 15.96
CA LEU A 506 12.64 21.54 17.42
C LEU A 506 12.16 20.16 17.89
N GLY A 507 11.06 19.66 17.31
CA GLY A 507 10.56 18.31 17.60
C GLY A 507 11.51 17.20 17.13
N ASP A 508 12.07 17.33 15.92
CA ASP A 508 12.97 16.33 15.33
C ASP A 508 14.36 16.30 16.00
N LEU A 509 14.79 17.40 16.62
CA LEU A 509 16.00 17.49 17.45
C LEU A 509 15.87 16.72 18.77
N GLY A 510 14.65 16.56 19.28
CA GLY A 510 14.40 15.76 20.50
C GLY A 510 14.81 16.44 21.82
N ASP A 511 15.13 17.74 21.82
CA ASP A 511 15.59 18.43 23.03
C ASP A 511 14.42 18.94 23.89
N ARG A 512 14.36 18.48 25.14
CA ARG A 512 13.33 18.85 26.13
C ARG A 512 13.37 20.32 26.56
N GLN A 513 14.44 21.06 26.23
CA GLN A 513 14.47 22.51 26.41
C GLN A 513 13.42 23.21 25.53
N ALA A 514 12.94 22.58 24.45
CA ALA A 514 11.95 23.16 23.57
C ALA A 514 10.51 23.14 24.09
N VAL A 515 10.23 22.37 25.15
CA VAL A 515 8.87 22.17 25.68
C VAL A 515 8.15 23.48 26.03
N PRO A 516 8.76 24.45 26.76
CA PRO A 516 8.09 25.71 27.08
C PRO A 516 7.77 26.56 25.84
N ALA A 517 8.69 26.60 24.87
CA ALA A 517 8.50 27.36 23.64
C ALA A 517 7.39 26.73 22.76
N LEU A 518 7.42 25.42 22.59
CA LEU A 518 6.39 24.69 21.83
C LEU A 518 5.01 24.76 22.50
N THR A 519 4.97 24.77 23.83
CA THR A 519 3.74 25.00 24.61
C THR A 519 3.16 26.39 24.32
N ALA A 520 3.99 27.44 24.37
CA ALA A 520 3.55 28.79 24.05
C ALA A 520 3.06 28.92 22.60
N VAL A 521 3.69 28.21 21.65
CA VAL A 521 3.22 28.16 20.25
C VAL A 521 1.86 27.48 20.14
N LEU A 522 1.67 26.34 20.82
CA LEU A 522 0.40 25.62 20.82
C LEU A 522 -0.76 26.48 21.34
N GLU A 523 -0.51 27.29 22.38
CA GLU A 523 -1.52 28.12 23.03
C GLU A 523 -1.84 29.41 22.28
N ARG A 524 -0.86 29.99 21.57
CA ARG A 524 -0.97 31.34 20.99
C ARG A 524 -1.12 31.35 19.47
N SER A 525 -0.92 30.23 18.78
CA SER A 525 -0.97 30.20 17.33
C SER A 525 -2.41 30.09 16.82
N ASP A 526 -2.81 31.06 15.99
CA ASP A 526 -4.10 31.02 15.27
C ASP A 526 -4.04 30.11 14.01
N ASP A 527 -2.83 29.79 13.53
CA ASP A 527 -2.62 28.92 12.37
C ASP A 527 -2.74 27.43 12.75
N PRO A 528 -3.70 26.69 12.16
CA PRO A 528 -3.91 25.28 12.48
C PRO A 528 -2.71 24.38 12.18
N LEU A 529 -1.94 24.65 11.12
CA LEU A 529 -0.81 23.82 10.71
C LEU A 529 0.34 23.97 11.71
N VAL A 530 0.60 25.19 12.17
CA VAL A 530 1.58 25.47 13.23
C VAL A 530 1.14 24.85 14.56
N GLY A 531 -0.15 24.96 14.92
CA GLY A 531 -0.70 24.33 16.13
C GLY A 531 -0.58 22.80 16.12
N CYS A 532 -0.91 22.16 15.00
CA CYS A 532 -0.75 20.72 14.80
C CYS A 532 0.72 20.30 14.92
N ALA A 533 1.63 21.03 14.27
CA ALA A 533 3.06 20.77 14.33
C ALA A 533 3.60 20.90 15.76
N ALA A 534 3.11 21.87 16.54
CA ALA A 534 3.49 22.06 17.94
C ALA A 534 3.02 20.90 18.82
N ALA A 535 1.76 20.47 18.67
CA ALA A 535 1.24 19.30 19.38
C ALA A 535 2.02 18.02 19.04
N GLU A 536 2.31 17.79 17.75
CA GLU A 536 3.09 16.64 17.30
C GLU A 536 4.52 16.67 17.86
N ALA A 537 5.19 17.83 17.81
CA ALA A 537 6.52 18.02 18.35
C ALA A 537 6.55 17.75 19.87
N LEU A 538 5.59 18.28 20.63
CA LEU A 538 5.46 18.00 22.07
C LEU A 538 5.27 16.49 22.35
N GLY A 539 4.44 15.82 21.55
CA GLY A 539 4.28 14.36 21.63
C GLY A 539 5.55 13.57 21.31
N LYS A 540 6.35 14.02 20.33
CA LYS A 540 7.66 13.43 19.98
C LYS A 540 8.70 13.61 21.09
N LEU A 541 8.71 14.77 21.76
CA LEU A 541 9.65 15.05 22.86
C LEU A 541 9.42 14.16 24.09
N GLY A 542 8.21 13.64 24.27
CA GLY A 542 7.90 12.69 25.33
C GLY A 542 7.95 13.27 26.74
N ASP A 543 7.86 14.59 26.89
CA ASP A 543 7.99 15.28 28.19
C ASP A 543 6.63 15.61 28.81
N SER A 544 6.40 15.13 30.03
CA SER A 544 5.13 15.29 30.75
C SER A 544 4.79 16.73 31.12
N ARG A 545 5.77 17.66 31.10
CA ARG A 545 5.53 19.09 31.31
C ARG A 545 4.62 19.71 30.25
N ALA A 546 4.48 19.07 29.08
CA ALA A 546 3.57 19.49 28.01
C ALA A 546 2.09 19.15 28.28
N VAL A 547 1.80 18.21 29.20
CA VAL A 547 0.45 17.67 29.42
C VAL A 547 -0.58 18.74 29.79
N PRO A 548 -0.31 19.72 30.69
CA PRO A 548 -1.29 20.75 31.04
C PRO A 548 -1.73 21.59 29.83
N ALA A 549 -0.79 21.98 28.98
CA ALA A 549 -1.07 22.77 27.78
C ALA A 549 -1.84 21.97 26.72
N LEU A 550 -1.45 20.71 26.50
CA LEU A 550 -2.19 19.80 25.63
C LEU A 550 -3.63 19.60 26.14
N VAL A 551 -3.81 19.40 27.45
CA VAL A 551 -5.14 19.28 28.05
C VAL A 551 -5.96 20.56 27.87
N SER A 552 -5.34 21.73 28.07
CA SER A 552 -5.96 23.02 27.82
C SER A 552 -6.43 23.13 26.37
N GLN A 553 -5.57 22.80 25.41
CA GLN A 553 -5.89 22.91 23.99
C GLN A 553 -6.98 21.93 23.54
N LEU A 554 -7.03 20.72 24.10
CA LEU A 554 -8.15 19.79 23.89
C LEU A 554 -9.47 20.34 24.45
N ARG A 555 -9.40 21.20 25.47
CA ARG A 555 -10.58 21.80 26.12
C ARG A 555 -11.11 23.03 25.39
N THR A 556 -10.23 23.96 25.04
CA THR A 556 -10.61 25.30 24.57
C THR A 556 -10.20 25.57 23.12
N GLY A 557 -9.44 24.67 22.49
CA GLY A 557 -8.94 24.85 21.13
C GLY A 557 -10.07 24.90 20.10
N LYS A 558 -10.05 25.93 19.25
CA LYS A 558 -11.09 26.14 18.22
C LYS A 558 -10.95 25.16 17.05
N ASN A 559 -9.72 24.90 16.62
CA ASN A 559 -9.43 24.04 15.46
C ASN A 559 -9.47 22.55 15.83
N ASP A 560 -10.23 21.76 15.07
CA ASP A 560 -10.41 20.33 15.28
C ASP A 560 -9.16 19.50 14.94
N GLY A 561 -8.42 19.86 13.90
CA GLY A 561 -7.12 19.25 13.56
C GLY A 561 -6.11 19.37 14.70
N VAL A 562 -6.01 20.56 15.32
CA VAL A 562 -5.13 20.78 16.48
C VAL A 562 -5.59 19.95 17.69
N ARG A 563 -6.90 19.90 17.97
CA ARG A 563 -7.44 19.04 19.06
C ARG A 563 -7.17 17.56 18.80
N GLN A 564 -7.27 17.10 17.54
CA GLN A 564 -6.93 15.73 17.16
C GLN A 564 -5.44 15.42 17.38
N ALA A 565 -4.54 16.29 16.88
CA ALA A 565 -3.10 16.14 17.09
C ALA A 565 -2.74 16.15 18.59
N THR A 566 -3.47 16.93 19.37
CA THR A 566 -3.36 17.00 20.84
C THR A 566 -3.75 15.68 21.50
N CYS A 567 -4.86 15.03 21.10
CA CYS A 567 -5.21 13.69 21.57
C CYS A 567 -4.07 12.69 21.30
N GLN A 568 -3.53 12.68 20.08
CA GLN A 568 -2.44 11.78 19.70
C GLN A 568 -1.18 12.03 20.52
N ALA A 569 -0.83 13.30 20.76
CA ALA A 569 0.30 13.68 21.60
C ALA A 569 0.13 13.19 23.06
N LEU A 570 -1.07 13.36 23.63
CA LEU A 570 -1.40 12.85 24.97
C LEU A 570 -1.31 11.32 25.05
N GLY A 571 -1.68 10.62 23.98
CA GLY A 571 -1.53 9.17 23.86
C GLY A 571 -0.07 8.72 23.84
N ARG A 572 0.78 9.38 23.03
CA ARG A 572 2.22 9.12 22.99
C ARG A 572 2.90 9.34 24.35
N LEU A 573 2.41 10.31 25.12
CA LEU A 573 2.88 10.61 26.47
C LEU A 573 2.33 9.65 27.54
N ALA A 574 1.40 8.75 27.20
CA ALA A 574 0.67 7.90 28.15
C ALA A 574 0.07 8.70 29.32
N ALA A 575 -0.48 9.88 29.02
CA ALA A 575 -0.88 10.86 30.04
C ALA A 575 -2.19 10.47 30.76
N THR A 576 -2.10 9.64 31.79
CA THR A 576 -3.24 9.21 32.64
C THR A 576 -4.00 10.39 33.28
N ASN A 577 -3.33 11.51 33.53
CA ASN A 577 -3.94 12.74 34.05
C ASN A 577 -4.89 13.41 33.05
N ALA A 578 -4.75 13.13 31.75
CA ALA A 578 -5.60 13.68 30.70
C ALA A 578 -6.88 12.87 30.44
N VAL A 579 -7.03 11.69 31.07
CA VAL A 579 -8.17 10.78 30.89
C VAL A 579 -9.53 11.48 31.08
N PRO A 580 -9.76 12.32 32.12
CA PRO A 580 -11.05 13.01 32.28
C PRO A 580 -11.41 13.91 31.09
N GLU A 581 -10.42 14.57 30.50
CA GLU A 581 -10.59 15.49 29.38
C GLU A 581 -10.73 14.76 28.04
N LEU A 582 -10.01 13.67 27.86
CA LEU A 582 -10.22 12.75 26.74
C LEU A 582 -11.65 12.14 26.77
N MET A 583 -12.15 11.77 27.96
CA MET A 583 -13.54 11.33 28.12
C MET A 583 -14.55 12.45 27.83
N ARG A 584 -14.23 13.71 28.12
CA ARG A 584 -15.08 14.85 27.76
C ARG A 584 -15.08 15.04 26.24
N ALA A 585 -13.91 15.02 25.59
CA ALA A 585 -13.78 15.13 24.14
C ALA A 585 -14.55 14.02 23.42
N LEU A 586 -14.39 12.76 23.84
CA LEU A 586 -15.13 11.63 23.30
C LEU A 586 -16.66 11.81 23.38
N ARG A 587 -17.18 12.49 24.41
CA ARG A 587 -18.63 12.66 24.60
C ARG A 587 -19.21 13.91 23.95
N ARG A 588 -18.41 14.97 23.81
CA ARG A 588 -18.92 16.32 23.55
C ARG A 588 -18.26 17.02 22.38
N ASP A 589 -17.16 16.49 21.84
CA ASP A 589 -16.50 17.16 20.71
C ASP A 589 -17.37 17.07 19.45
N PRO A 590 -17.64 18.19 18.76
CA PRO A 590 -18.45 18.17 17.55
C PRO A 590 -17.75 17.43 16.40
N ALA A 591 -16.42 17.40 16.38
CA ALA A 591 -15.66 16.79 15.30
C ALA A 591 -15.48 15.29 15.53
N ARG A 592 -16.01 14.47 14.62
CA ARG A 592 -15.90 13.00 14.66
C ARG A 592 -14.44 12.50 14.74
N TYR A 593 -13.50 13.21 14.11
CA TYR A 593 -12.08 12.84 14.11
C TYR A 593 -11.42 13.06 15.47
N VAL A 594 -11.85 14.07 16.22
CA VAL A 594 -11.39 14.31 17.59
C VAL A 594 -11.97 13.26 18.53
N ARG A 595 -13.26 12.91 18.40
CA ARG A 595 -13.88 11.82 19.17
C ARG A 595 -13.21 10.47 18.90
N LEU A 596 -12.91 10.18 17.63
CA LEU A 596 -12.17 8.99 17.21
C LEU A 596 -10.79 8.95 17.89
N ALA A 597 -10.00 10.02 17.72
CA ALA A 597 -8.67 10.10 18.32
C ALA A 597 -8.73 10.01 19.86
N ALA A 598 -9.76 10.56 20.50
CA ALA A 598 -9.98 10.43 21.94
C ALA A 598 -10.26 8.97 22.34
N ALA A 599 -11.11 8.24 21.61
CA ALA A 599 -11.38 6.82 21.87
C ALA A 599 -10.11 5.96 21.74
N GLU A 600 -9.35 6.14 20.66
CA GLU A 600 -8.09 5.44 20.42
C GLU A 600 -7.05 5.75 21.51
N THR A 601 -6.94 7.03 21.88
CA THR A 601 -6.02 7.50 22.92
C THR A 601 -6.37 6.92 24.29
N LEU A 602 -7.65 6.87 24.64
CA LEU A 602 -8.12 6.25 25.89
C LEU A 602 -7.79 4.75 25.92
N GLY A 603 -7.94 4.05 24.80
CA GLY A 603 -7.53 2.65 24.67
C GLY A 603 -6.02 2.46 24.79
N LEU A 604 -5.21 3.37 24.23
CA LEU A 604 -3.75 3.33 24.34
C LEU A 604 -3.24 3.59 25.77
N ILE A 605 -3.89 4.52 26.49
CA ILE A 605 -3.56 4.80 27.90
C ILE A 605 -3.95 3.63 28.79
N GLY A 606 -5.01 2.90 28.46
CA GLY A 606 -5.41 1.70 29.20
C GLY A 606 -6.11 1.97 30.54
N ASP A 607 -6.52 3.22 30.81
CA ASP A 607 -7.08 3.60 32.11
C ASP A 607 -8.55 3.15 32.27
N GLY A 608 -8.82 2.31 33.26
CA GLY A 608 -10.14 1.74 33.55
C GLY A 608 -11.24 2.79 33.84
N ARG A 609 -10.90 4.04 34.18
CA ARG A 609 -11.89 5.12 34.35
C ARG A 609 -12.63 5.44 33.05
N ALA A 610 -12.01 5.17 31.89
CA ALA A 610 -12.60 5.43 30.58
C ALA A 610 -13.66 4.42 30.14
N ILE A 611 -13.73 3.24 30.78
CA ILE A 611 -14.64 2.13 30.39
C ILE A 611 -16.08 2.63 30.20
N GLY A 612 -16.61 3.40 31.16
CA GLY A 612 -17.99 3.90 31.09
C GLY A 612 -18.23 4.90 29.94
N ALA A 613 -17.23 5.73 29.59
CA ALA A 613 -17.34 6.67 28.49
C ALA A 613 -17.22 5.96 27.12
N LEU A 614 -16.29 5.01 27.01
CA LEU A 614 -16.12 4.21 25.80
C LEU A 614 -17.35 3.34 25.52
N ALA A 615 -17.95 2.75 26.56
CA ALA A 615 -19.19 1.98 26.41
C ALA A 615 -20.33 2.83 25.84
N ARG A 616 -20.52 4.04 26.37
CA ARG A 616 -21.52 4.97 25.83
C ARG A 616 -21.22 5.39 24.39
N ALA A 617 -19.96 5.63 24.04
CA ALA A 617 -19.59 6.00 22.68
C ALA A 617 -19.82 4.84 21.69
N MET A 618 -19.51 3.61 22.10
CA MET A 618 -19.80 2.40 21.32
C MET A 618 -21.30 2.24 21.02
N ASP A 619 -22.16 2.55 22.00
CA ASP A 619 -23.61 2.40 21.88
C ASP A 619 -24.32 3.57 21.18
N HIS A 620 -23.84 4.79 21.38
CA HIS A 620 -24.61 6.00 21.09
C HIS A 620 -23.91 7.03 20.19
N ASP A 621 -22.63 6.85 19.83
CA ASP A 621 -21.99 7.78 18.89
C ASP A 621 -22.60 7.63 17.48
N GLU A 622 -22.85 8.74 16.81
CA GLU A 622 -23.38 8.78 15.44
C GLU A 622 -22.38 8.20 14.40
N ALA A 623 -21.08 8.26 14.70
CA ALA A 623 -20.02 7.92 13.75
C ALA A 623 -19.53 6.49 13.99
N LEU A 624 -19.80 5.60 13.02
CA LEU A 624 -19.31 4.20 13.01
C LEU A 624 -17.81 4.05 13.35
N PRO A 625 -16.88 4.87 12.83
CA PRO A 625 -15.47 4.76 13.21
C PRO A 625 -15.23 4.98 14.70
N VAL A 626 -15.95 5.91 15.34
CA VAL A 626 -15.82 6.20 16.77
C VAL A 626 -16.35 5.02 17.60
N ARG A 627 -17.49 4.44 17.18
CA ARG A 627 -18.08 3.26 17.84
C ARG A 627 -17.13 2.06 17.84
N ARG A 628 -16.51 1.78 16.68
CA ARG A 628 -15.51 0.72 16.52
C ARG A 628 -14.26 0.99 17.35
N ALA A 629 -13.71 2.20 17.28
CA ALA A 629 -12.55 2.57 18.08
C ALA A 629 -12.83 2.46 19.58
N ALA A 630 -14.04 2.81 20.03
CA ALA A 630 -14.46 2.65 21.41
C ALA A 630 -14.56 1.18 21.83
N ALA A 631 -15.09 0.30 20.98
CA ALA A 631 -15.14 -1.13 21.23
C ALA A 631 -13.74 -1.77 21.28
N GLN A 632 -12.86 -1.40 20.35
CA GLN A 632 -11.47 -1.86 20.34
C GLN A 632 -10.69 -1.34 21.56
N ALA A 633 -10.90 -0.08 21.94
CA ALA A 633 -10.33 0.50 23.16
C ALA A 633 -10.81 -0.24 24.41
N LEU A 634 -12.10 -0.60 24.51
CA LEU A 634 -12.61 -1.46 25.58
C LEU A 634 -11.95 -2.84 25.58
N GLY A 635 -11.70 -3.42 24.41
CA GLY A 635 -11.00 -4.70 24.28
C GLY A 635 -9.53 -4.64 24.75
N ARG A 636 -8.86 -3.50 24.58
CA ARG A 636 -7.45 -3.27 24.98
C ARG A 636 -7.29 -2.88 26.45
N ILE A 637 -8.31 -2.28 27.05
CA ILE A 637 -8.30 -1.95 28.49
C ILE A 637 -8.47 -3.29 29.25
N ASP A 638 -7.34 -3.86 29.66
CA ASP A 638 -7.31 -5.13 30.38
C ASP A 638 -8.10 -5.02 31.69
N GLY A 639 -9.09 -5.90 31.85
CA GLY A 639 -9.89 -5.95 33.06
C GLY A 639 -11.27 -6.59 32.89
N GLN A 640 -11.64 -7.39 33.89
CA GLN A 640 -12.95 -8.03 34.03
C GLN A 640 -14.14 -7.04 33.94
N ARG A 641 -13.91 -5.75 34.23
CA ARG A 641 -14.91 -4.69 34.09
C ARG A 641 -15.25 -4.38 32.62
N ALA A 642 -14.25 -4.35 31.72
CA ALA A 642 -14.50 -4.10 30.30
C ALA A 642 -15.25 -5.28 29.67
N VAL A 643 -14.87 -6.52 30.00
CA VAL A 643 -15.57 -7.73 29.56
C VAL A 643 -17.03 -7.72 30.00
N LYS A 644 -17.33 -7.43 31.27
CA LYS A 644 -18.72 -7.32 31.78
C LYS A 644 -19.55 -6.28 31.02
N VAL A 645 -18.95 -5.15 30.65
CA VAL A 645 -19.63 -4.09 29.91
C VAL A 645 -19.91 -4.51 28.47
N LEU A 646 -18.93 -5.13 27.79
CA LEU A 646 -19.12 -5.66 26.44
C LEU A 646 -20.18 -6.78 26.42
N LEU A 647 -20.18 -7.68 27.40
CA LEU A 647 -21.22 -8.71 27.57
C LEU A 647 -22.62 -8.12 27.79
N LYS A 648 -22.72 -6.99 28.50
CA LYS A 648 -23.98 -6.25 28.66
C LYS A 648 -24.42 -5.63 27.32
N ALA A 649 -23.49 -5.03 26.58
CA ALA A 649 -23.77 -4.40 25.29
C ALA A 649 -24.29 -5.41 24.25
N LEU A 650 -23.75 -6.65 24.25
CA LEU A 650 -24.27 -7.75 23.44
C LEU A 650 -25.79 -7.97 23.63
N ARG A 651 -26.29 -7.83 24.86
CA ARG A 651 -27.71 -8.08 25.16
C ARG A 651 -28.58 -6.88 24.84
N THR A 652 -28.08 -5.68 25.14
CA THR A 652 -28.90 -4.47 25.29
C THR A 652 -28.88 -3.51 24.10
N SER A 653 -27.93 -3.64 23.16
CA SER A 653 -27.70 -2.65 22.10
C SER A 653 -27.63 -3.27 20.70
N PRO A 654 -28.73 -3.32 19.90
CA PRO A 654 -28.71 -3.94 18.58
C PRO A 654 -27.64 -3.39 17.61
N PRO A 655 -27.40 -2.07 17.52
CA PRO A 655 -26.28 -1.52 16.73
C PRO A 655 -24.92 -1.88 17.33
N GLY A 656 -24.83 -1.91 18.68
CA GLY A 656 -23.60 -2.17 19.44
C GLY A 656 -23.22 -3.65 19.54
N ARG A 657 -24.09 -4.58 19.10
CA ARG A 657 -23.81 -6.03 19.16
C ARG A 657 -22.58 -6.43 18.38
N VAL A 658 -22.45 -5.95 17.14
CA VAL A 658 -21.31 -6.28 16.29
C VAL A 658 -20.01 -5.72 16.88
N ASP A 659 -20.04 -4.45 17.28
CA ASP A 659 -18.88 -3.79 17.87
C ASP A 659 -18.49 -4.45 19.21
N ALA A 660 -19.47 -4.85 20.03
CA ALA A 660 -19.21 -5.57 21.28
C ALA A 660 -18.62 -6.97 21.07
N VAL A 661 -19.07 -7.71 20.04
CA VAL A 661 -18.45 -8.99 19.65
C VAL A 661 -16.98 -8.77 19.26
N GLU A 662 -16.71 -7.75 18.44
CA GLU A 662 -15.36 -7.41 18.01
C GLU A 662 -14.47 -7.04 19.21
N GLY A 663 -14.96 -6.17 20.10
CA GLY A 663 -14.28 -5.80 21.34
C GLY A 663 -13.97 -7.00 22.23
N LEU A 664 -14.91 -7.95 22.38
CA LEU A 664 -14.69 -9.17 23.17
C LEU A 664 -13.61 -10.05 22.55
N GLY A 665 -13.55 -10.17 21.23
CA GLY A 665 -12.49 -10.90 20.54
C GLY A 665 -11.08 -10.41 20.90
N TYR A 666 -10.92 -9.09 21.12
CA TYR A 666 -9.64 -8.49 21.51
C TYR A 666 -9.27 -8.67 22.99
N THR A 667 -10.21 -9.05 23.86
CA THR A 667 -9.95 -9.20 25.31
C THR A 667 -9.20 -10.49 25.66
N GLY A 668 -9.26 -11.53 24.81
CA GLY A 668 -8.79 -12.87 25.18
C GLY A 668 -9.59 -13.55 26.30
N ALA A 669 -10.70 -12.96 26.75
CA ALA A 669 -11.49 -13.47 27.87
C ALA A 669 -12.40 -14.63 27.48
N ALA A 670 -11.94 -15.87 27.71
CA ALA A 670 -12.71 -17.08 27.43
C ALA A 670 -14.08 -17.16 28.14
N GLU A 671 -14.28 -16.39 29.23
CA GLU A 671 -15.59 -16.24 29.89
C GLU A 671 -16.68 -15.66 28.97
N ALA A 672 -16.31 -15.06 27.84
CA ALA A 672 -17.25 -14.56 26.84
C ALA A 672 -17.79 -15.66 25.90
N CYS A 673 -17.13 -16.82 25.79
CA CYS A 673 -17.51 -17.88 24.85
C CYS A 673 -19.00 -18.31 24.98
N PRO A 674 -19.56 -18.55 26.19
CA PRO A 674 -20.97 -18.94 26.33
C PRO A 674 -21.96 -17.89 25.82
N ALA A 675 -21.61 -16.60 25.89
CA ALA A 675 -22.44 -15.51 25.39
C ALA A 675 -22.35 -15.34 23.87
N LEU A 676 -21.21 -15.72 23.27
CA LEU A 676 -20.96 -15.61 21.83
C LEU A 676 -21.52 -16.80 21.04
N LEU A 677 -21.45 -18.02 21.58
CA LEU A 677 -21.90 -19.23 20.88
C LEU A 677 -23.32 -19.14 20.28
N PRO A 678 -24.34 -18.63 21.00
CA PRO A 678 -25.69 -18.51 20.43
C PRO A 678 -25.77 -17.53 19.24
N LEU A 679 -24.84 -16.56 19.15
CA LEU A 679 -24.83 -15.54 18.10
C LEU A 679 -24.41 -16.08 16.73
N LEU A 680 -23.80 -17.28 16.67
CA LEU A 680 -23.58 -18.01 15.42
C LEU A 680 -24.92 -18.40 14.75
N GLY A 681 -26.04 -18.44 15.48
CA GLY A 681 -27.38 -18.65 14.92
C GLY A 681 -28.13 -17.36 14.57
N SER A 682 -27.48 -16.19 14.66
CA SER A 682 -28.14 -14.89 14.42
C SER A 682 -28.62 -14.77 12.97
N PRO A 683 -29.79 -14.14 12.71
CA PRO A 683 -30.21 -13.83 11.34
C PRO A 683 -29.25 -12.83 10.64
N ASN A 684 -28.52 -12.03 11.40
CA ASN A 684 -27.55 -11.06 10.88
C ASN A 684 -26.22 -11.74 10.53
N ALA A 685 -25.90 -11.79 9.23
CA ALA A 685 -24.68 -12.43 8.71
C ALA A 685 -23.39 -11.78 9.20
N LEU A 686 -23.32 -10.45 9.26
CA LEU A 686 -22.15 -9.74 9.80
C LEU A 686 -21.91 -10.11 11.27
N LEU A 687 -22.99 -10.23 12.06
CA LEU A 687 -22.87 -10.66 13.45
C LEU A 687 -22.37 -12.12 13.55
N ARG A 688 -22.83 -13.03 12.69
CA ARG A 688 -22.33 -14.41 12.65
C ARG A 688 -20.85 -14.46 12.28
N ALA A 689 -20.43 -13.75 11.23
CA ALA A 689 -19.04 -13.67 10.79
C ALA A 689 -18.13 -13.16 11.93
N LYS A 690 -18.46 -12.00 12.52
CA LYS A 690 -17.68 -11.44 13.64
C LYS A 690 -17.69 -12.34 14.88
N THR A 691 -18.77 -13.06 15.11
CA THR A 691 -18.83 -14.05 16.20
C THR A 691 -17.88 -15.21 15.93
N ALA A 692 -17.81 -15.73 14.71
CA ALA A 692 -16.86 -16.77 14.34
C ALA A 692 -15.41 -16.32 14.53
N THR A 693 -15.07 -15.11 14.05
CA THR A 693 -13.74 -14.50 14.26
C THR A 693 -13.42 -14.35 15.76
N ALA A 694 -14.36 -13.80 16.54
CA ALA A 694 -14.16 -13.59 17.97
C ALA A 694 -13.96 -14.89 18.75
N LEU A 695 -14.72 -15.95 18.43
CA LEU A 695 -14.56 -17.27 19.04
C LEU A 695 -13.18 -17.88 18.71
N GLY A 696 -12.67 -17.65 17.50
CA GLY A 696 -11.32 -18.02 17.10
C GLY A 696 -10.24 -17.27 17.90
N HIS A 697 -10.32 -15.94 17.97
CA HIS A 697 -9.39 -15.11 18.74
C HIS A 697 -9.37 -15.44 20.25
N LEU A 698 -10.54 -15.79 20.81
CA LEU A 698 -10.67 -16.17 22.21
C LEU A 698 -10.18 -17.59 22.51
N GLY A 699 -9.92 -18.41 21.50
CA GLY A 699 -9.53 -19.80 21.70
C GLY A 699 -10.67 -20.67 22.28
N CYS A 700 -11.93 -20.39 21.95
CA CYS A 700 -13.09 -21.11 22.47
C CYS A 700 -13.17 -22.55 21.92
N THR A 701 -12.53 -23.51 22.60
CA THR A 701 -12.45 -24.92 22.14
C THR A 701 -13.81 -25.59 21.96
N ASN A 702 -14.82 -25.21 22.74
CA ASN A 702 -16.20 -25.69 22.61
C ASN A 702 -16.96 -25.13 21.40
N ALA A 703 -16.37 -24.18 20.65
CA ALA A 703 -16.96 -23.63 19.42
C ALA A 703 -16.74 -24.51 18.18
N GLY A 704 -15.92 -25.57 18.25
CA GLY A 704 -15.59 -26.44 17.12
C GLY A 704 -16.81 -27.00 16.38
N ALA A 705 -17.67 -27.78 17.05
CA ALA A 705 -18.87 -28.35 16.44
C ALA A 705 -19.90 -27.29 15.94
N PRO A 706 -20.17 -26.19 16.67
CA PRO A 706 -20.95 -25.06 16.15
C PRO A 706 -20.37 -24.43 14.87
N LEU A 707 -19.06 -24.14 14.85
CA LEU A 707 -18.39 -23.53 13.69
C LEU A 707 -18.34 -24.49 12.50
N LEU A 708 -18.18 -25.79 12.74
CA LEU A 708 -18.28 -26.82 11.69
C LEU A 708 -19.64 -26.79 11.00
N ARG A 709 -20.73 -26.69 11.79
CA ARG A 709 -22.08 -26.54 11.22
C ARG A 709 -22.22 -25.25 10.42
N VAL A 710 -21.65 -24.14 10.90
CA VAL A 710 -21.66 -22.86 10.17
C VAL A 710 -20.92 -22.98 8.83
N LEU A 711 -19.73 -23.58 8.82
CA LEU A 711 -18.99 -23.84 7.58
C LEU A 711 -19.81 -24.67 6.58
N GLN A 712 -20.55 -25.67 7.04
CA GLN A 712 -21.32 -26.56 6.17
C GLN A 712 -22.65 -25.97 5.68
N THR A 713 -23.30 -25.14 6.48
CA THR A 713 -24.72 -24.77 6.27
C THR A 713 -24.96 -23.28 6.00
N ASP A 714 -24.00 -22.40 6.31
CA ASP A 714 -24.20 -20.96 6.15
C ASP A 714 -24.21 -20.56 4.68
N ARG A 715 -25.22 -19.77 4.30
CA ARG A 715 -25.41 -19.30 2.91
C ARG A 715 -24.40 -18.22 2.54
N VAL A 716 -23.87 -17.48 3.52
CA VAL A 716 -22.96 -16.34 3.29
C VAL A 716 -21.51 -16.82 3.33
N ALA A 717 -20.78 -16.60 2.24
CA ALA A 717 -19.41 -17.06 2.09
C ALA A 717 -18.44 -16.41 3.08
N GLU A 718 -18.62 -15.13 3.40
CA GLU A 718 -17.81 -14.46 4.43
C GLU A 718 -17.94 -15.17 5.79
N VAL A 719 -19.15 -15.60 6.17
CA VAL A 719 -19.38 -16.34 7.42
C VAL A 719 -18.73 -17.73 7.38
N ARG A 720 -18.84 -18.43 6.24
CA ARG A 720 -18.17 -19.73 6.05
C ARG A 720 -16.64 -19.60 6.13
N ALA A 721 -16.06 -18.57 5.52
CA ALA A 721 -14.62 -18.32 5.53
C ALA A 721 -14.10 -18.03 6.95
N GLU A 722 -14.80 -17.16 7.70
CA GLU A 722 -14.45 -16.87 9.10
C GLU A 722 -14.60 -18.11 10.00
N ALA A 723 -15.60 -18.96 9.75
CA ALA A 723 -15.75 -20.22 10.45
C ALA A 723 -14.62 -21.22 10.11
N ALA A 724 -14.24 -21.35 8.84
CA ALA A 724 -13.11 -22.19 8.42
C ALA A 724 -11.80 -21.75 9.07
N TRP A 725 -11.52 -20.43 9.07
CA TRP A 725 -10.34 -19.87 9.74
C TRP A 725 -10.36 -20.16 11.25
N ALA A 726 -11.49 -19.91 11.92
CA ALA A 726 -11.62 -20.15 13.35
C ALA A 726 -11.43 -21.63 13.71
N LEU A 727 -11.97 -22.57 12.92
CA LEU A 727 -11.77 -24.01 13.09
C LEU A 727 -10.29 -24.41 13.02
N GLY A 728 -9.53 -23.82 12.10
CA GLY A 728 -8.09 -24.05 11.97
C GLY A 728 -7.30 -23.54 13.17
N VAL A 729 -7.56 -22.31 13.61
CA VAL A 729 -6.87 -21.71 14.76
C VAL A 729 -7.22 -22.41 16.08
N LEU A 730 -8.45 -22.93 16.21
CA LEU A 730 -8.88 -23.71 17.37
C LEU A 730 -8.31 -25.14 17.39
N GLY A 731 -7.71 -25.61 16.30
CA GLY A 731 -7.16 -26.96 16.23
C GLY A 731 -8.22 -28.07 16.14
N TYR A 732 -9.42 -27.77 15.63
CA TYR A 732 -10.55 -28.70 15.63
C TYR A 732 -10.45 -29.73 14.48
N ALA A 733 -9.82 -30.88 14.75
CA ALA A 733 -9.48 -31.89 13.75
C ALA A 733 -10.72 -32.53 13.08
N GLU A 734 -11.86 -32.60 13.76
CA GLU A 734 -13.10 -33.15 13.19
C GLU A 734 -13.65 -32.30 12.04
N ALA A 735 -13.18 -31.06 11.87
CA ALA A 735 -13.53 -30.23 10.72
C ALA A 735 -12.78 -30.58 9.44
N ILE A 736 -11.74 -31.42 9.49
CA ILE A 736 -10.89 -31.74 8.32
C ILE A 736 -11.71 -32.19 7.10
N PRO A 737 -12.70 -33.10 7.19
CA PRO A 737 -13.51 -33.48 6.03
C PRO A 737 -14.27 -32.30 5.41
N ALA A 738 -14.87 -31.43 6.25
CA ALA A 738 -15.62 -30.27 5.77
C ALA A 738 -14.71 -29.18 5.19
N LEU A 739 -13.51 -28.99 5.77
CA LEU A 739 -12.50 -28.08 5.23
C LEU A 739 -11.96 -28.59 3.89
N THR A 740 -11.77 -29.90 3.73
CA THR A 740 -11.41 -30.52 2.45
C THR A 740 -12.49 -30.27 1.40
N THR A 741 -13.77 -30.42 1.75
CA THR A 741 -14.88 -30.04 0.86
C THR A 741 -14.87 -28.54 0.55
N GLY A 742 -14.53 -27.70 1.53
CA GLY A 742 -14.44 -26.24 1.41
C GLY A 742 -13.38 -25.74 0.43
N LEU A 743 -12.38 -26.57 0.05
CA LEU A 743 -11.43 -26.24 -1.02
C LEU A 743 -12.10 -26.09 -2.39
N GLY A 744 -13.27 -26.72 -2.58
CA GLY A 744 -14.08 -26.63 -3.80
C GLY A 744 -15.29 -25.70 -3.66
N ASP A 745 -15.32 -24.81 -2.66
CA ASP A 745 -16.39 -23.81 -2.54
C ASP A 745 -16.41 -22.88 -3.76
N ARG A 746 -17.58 -22.31 -4.09
CA ARG A 746 -17.71 -21.36 -5.21
C ARG A 746 -16.95 -20.06 -4.94
N GLU A 747 -16.79 -19.71 -3.66
CA GLU A 747 -16.21 -18.46 -3.23
C GLU A 747 -14.76 -18.63 -2.80
N ARG A 748 -13.86 -17.91 -3.49
CA ARG A 748 -12.41 -17.99 -3.28
C ARG A 748 -11.98 -17.77 -1.83
N SER A 749 -12.70 -16.93 -1.07
CA SER A 749 -12.39 -16.65 0.34
C SER A 749 -12.55 -17.89 1.23
N VAL A 750 -13.55 -18.72 0.94
CA VAL A 750 -13.80 -19.98 1.68
C VAL A 750 -12.76 -21.02 1.30
N CYS A 751 -12.40 -21.13 0.02
CA CYS A 751 -11.34 -22.04 -0.45
C CYS A 751 -10.01 -21.70 0.21
N MET A 752 -9.63 -20.42 0.22
CA MET A 752 -8.41 -19.94 0.87
C MET A 752 -8.42 -20.22 2.38
N ALA A 753 -9.50 -19.84 3.08
CA ALA A 753 -9.61 -20.05 4.53
C ALA A 753 -9.55 -21.54 4.89
N SER A 754 -10.17 -22.40 4.07
CA SER A 754 -10.13 -23.86 4.24
C SER A 754 -8.74 -24.43 4.01
N ALA A 755 -8.02 -23.98 2.97
CA ALA A 755 -6.62 -24.36 2.75
C ALA A 755 -5.73 -23.96 3.93
N PHE A 756 -5.84 -22.71 4.40
CA PHE A 756 -5.09 -22.25 5.57
C PHE A 756 -5.39 -23.08 6.81
N ALA A 757 -6.66 -23.38 7.08
CA ALA A 757 -7.07 -24.18 8.23
C ALA A 757 -6.51 -25.62 8.14
N LEU A 758 -6.56 -26.26 6.98
CA LEU A 758 -5.99 -27.60 6.77
C LEU A 758 -4.47 -27.62 6.99
N GLY A 759 -3.77 -26.57 6.55
CA GLY A 759 -2.34 -26.39 6.82
C GLY A 759 -2.03 -26.28 8.31
N HIS A 760 -2.77 -25.44 9.03
CA HIS A 760 -2.59 -25.25 10.49
C HIS A 760 -2.91 -26.53 11.29
N LEU A 761 -3.87 -27.32 10.83
CA LEU A 761 -4.22 -28.62 11.42
C LEU A 761 -3.23 -29.73 11.06
N ALA A 762 -2.25 -29.46 10.19
CA ALA A 762 -1.35 -30.48 9.63
C ALA A 762 -2.11 -31.69 9.06
N ALA A 763 -3.19 -31.43 8.31
CA ALA A 763 -4.12 -32.45 7.81
C ALA A 763 -3.52 -33.29 6.66
N THR A 764 -2.80 -34.36 7.00
CA THR A 764 -2.10 -35.23 6.02
C THR A 764 -3.04 -35.93 5.03
N ASN A 765 -4.27 -36.24 5.45
CA ASN A 765 -5.32 -36.80 4.60
C ASN A 765 -5.89 -35.80 3.57
N ALA A 766 -5.64 -34.50 3.72
CA ALA A 766 -6.08 -33.47 2.78
C ALA A 766 -5.03 -33.16 1.69
N VAL A 767 -3.85 -33.79 1.73
CA VAL A 767 -2.75 -33.52 0.78
C VAL A 767 -3.18 -33.70 -0.68
N GLN A 768 -3.95 -34.74 -1.01
CA GLN A 768 -4.43 -34.95 -2.38
C GLN A 768 -5.39 -33.84 -2.84
N ALA A 769 -6.30 -33.42 -1.96
CA ALA A 769 -7.25 -32.35 -2.27
C ALA A 769 -6.55 -30.98 -2.38
N LEU A 770 -5.57 -30.71 -1.52
CA LEU A 770 -4.73 -29.51 -1.61
C LEU A 770 -3.85 -29.52 -2.86
N SER A 771 -3.35 -30.69 -3.29
CA SER A 771 -2.64 -30.83 -4.55
C SER A 771 -3.54 -30.47 -5.73
N ALA A 772 -4.79 -30.96 -5.75
CA ALA A 772 -5.74 -30.57 -6.80
C ALA A 772 -6.07 -29.06 -6.78
N ALA A 773 -6.07 -28.45 -5.59
CA ALA A 773 -6.27 -27.00 -5.45
C ALA A 773 -5.10 -26.15 -6.00
N LEU A 774 -3.93 -26.74 -6.28
CA LEU A 774 -2.83 -26.04 -6.98
C LEU A 774 -3.19 -25.68 -8.42
N ASP A 775 -4.16 -26.37 -9.03
CA ASP A 775 -4.64 -26.10 -10.39
C ASP A 775 -5.82 -25.13 -10.44
N HIS A 776 -6.34 -24.71 -9.28
CA HIS A 776 -7.54 -23.88 -9.15
C HIS A 776 -7.45 -22.58 -9.99
N PRO A 777 -8.50 -22.15 -10.73
CA PRO A 777 -8.41 -20.99 -11.65
C PRO A 777 -7.99 -19.67 -11.00
N ASN A 778 -8.20 -19.52 -9.68
CA ASN A 778 -7.79 -18.36 -8.91
C ASN A 778 -6.40 -18.51 -8.30
N ASP A 779 -5.46 -17.62 -8.66
CA ASP A 779 -4.07 -17.65 -8.20
C ASP A 779 -3.89 -17.55 -6.67
N LEU A 780 -4.81 -16.88 -5.95
CA LEU A 780 -4.73 -16.79 -4.49
C LEU A 780 -5.11 -18.10 -3.80
N VAL A 781 -6.00 -18.89 -4.40
CA VAL A 781 -6.34 -20.23 -3.90
C VAL A 781 -5.16 -21.18 -4.13
N ARG A 782 -4.51 -21.10 -5.30
CA ARG A 782 -3.27 -21.84 -5.58
C ARG A 782 -2.18 -21.51 -4.56
N PHE A 783 -2.01 -20.23 -4.24
CA PHE A 783 -1.07 -19.75 -3.23
C PHE A 783 -1.39 -20.32 -1.84
N ALA A 784 -2.64 -20.26 -1.41
CA ALA A 784 -3.07 -20.79 -0.11
C ALA A 784 -2.86 -22.32 -0.02
N ALA A 785 -3.18 -23.06 -1.10
CA ALA A 785 -2.94 -24.50 -1.18
C ALA A 785 -1.45 -24.86 -1.10
N ALA A 786 -0.59 -24.12 -1.81
CA ALA A 786 0.86 -24.33 -1.76
C ALA A 786 1.43 -24.12 -0.36
N LEU A 787 1.01 -23.05 0.33
CA LEU A 787 1.42 -22.79 1.71
C LEU A 787 0.88 -23.86 2.68
N ALA A 788 -0.35 -24.33 2.49
CA ALA A 788 -0.92 -25.39 3.32
C ALA A 788 -0.13 -26.69 3.19
N LEU A 789 0.24 -27.09 1.97
CA LEU A 789 1.09 -28.26 1.71
C LEU A 789 2.47 -28.12 2.37
N ALA A 790 3.07 -26.93 2.32
CA ALA A 790 4.33 -26.65 3.01
C ALA A 790 4.21 -26.69 4.54
N GLN A 791 3.06 -26.29 5.10
CA GLN A 791 2.82 -26.38 6.54
C GLN A 791 2.62 -27.83 7.00
N ILE A 792 1.98 -28.67 6.18
CA ILE A 792 1.81 -30.10 6.46
C ILE A 792 3.17 -30.81 6.48
N GLY A 793 4.04 -30.53 5.51
CA GLY A 793 5.45 -30.91 5.54
C GLY A 793 5.78 -32.41 5.39
N GLU A 794 4.80 -33.25 5.08
CA GLU A 794 5.01 -34.68 4.79
C GLU A 794 5.62 -34.89 3.37
N PRO A 795 6.32 -36.02 3.12
CA PRO A 795 6.97 -36.29 1.83
C PRO A 795 6.01 -36.24 0.63
N SER A 796 4.76 -36.66 0.81
CA SER A 796 3.72 -36.60 -0.24
C SER A 796 3.35 -35.16 -0.61
N ALA A 797 3.31 -34.25 0.36
CA ALA A 797 3.05 -32.83 0.12
C ALA A 797 4.22 -32.15 -0.61
N ALA A 798 5.45 -32.54 -0.28
CA ALA A 798 6.64 -32.09 -1.00
C ALA A 798 6.63 -32.56 -2.47
N SER A 799 6.31 -33.83 -2.71
CA SER A 799 6.24 -34.40 -4.06
C SER A 799 5.14 -33.75 -4.90
N ALA A 800 3.98 -33.45 -4.32
CA ALA A 800 2.90 -32.71 -4.99
C ALA A 800 3.31 -31.29 -5.39
N LEU A 801 4.06 -30.58 -4.54
CA LEU A 801 4.60 -29.27 -4.87
C LEU A 801 5.67 -29.34 -5.98
N GLU A 802 6.52 -30.36 -5.96
CA GLU A 802 7.56 -30.56 -6.98
C GLU A 802 6.98 -30.83 -8.37
N SER A 803 5.90 -31.62 -8.46
CA SER A 803 5.26 -31.91 -9.75
C SER A 803 4.60 -30.67 -10.40
N HIS A 804 4.03 -29.77 -9.60
CA HIS A 804 3.34 -28.57 -10.12
C HIS A 804 4.26 -27.36 -10.36
N LEU A 805 5.57 -27.51 -10.15
CA LEU A 805 6.54 -26.43 -10.38
C LEU A 805 6.63 -26.03 -11.86
N ASN A 806 6.35 -26.98 -12.78
CA ASN A 806 6.53 -26.79 -14.22
C ASN A 806 5.25 -26.46 -14.99
N ASP A 807 4.07 -26.76 -14.43
CA ASP A 807 2.80 -26.78 -15.18
C ASP A 807 1.84 -25.61 -14.86
N GLY A 808 2.23 -24.68 -13.97
CA GLY A 808 1.35 -23.60 -13.45
C GLY A 808 1.55 -22.18 -14.03
N SER A 809 0.60 -21.27 -13.75
CA SER A 809 0.70 -19.82 -14.03
C SER A 809 1.96 -19.20 -13.36
N GLY A 810 2.48 -18.09 -13.89
CA GLY A 810 3.69 -17.45 -13.36
C GLY A 810 3.63 -17.11 -11.85
N TYR A 811 2.45 -16.68 -11.37
CA TYR A 811 2.22 -16.37 -9.96
C TYR A 811 2.19 -17.63 -9.07
N ALA A 812 1.52 -18.68 -9.52
CA ALA A 812 1.43 -19.95 -8.80
C ALA A 812 2.79 -20.66 -8.67
N ARG A 813 3.63 -20.59 -9.71
CA ARG A 813 4.98 -21.17 -9.71
C ARG A 813 5.89 -20.55 -8.65
N VAL A 814 5.82 -19.24 -8.45
CA VAL A 814 6.57 -18.56 -7.38
C VAL A 814 6.06 -18.97 -6.00
N ALA A 815 4.74 -19.12 -5.83
CA ALA A 815 4.14 -19.59 -4.58
C ALA A 815 4.57 -21.02 -4.21
N ILE A 816 4.54 -21.93 -5.18
CA ILE A 816 4.98 -23.32 -5.06
C ILE A 816 6.48 -23.39 -4.78
N ALA A 817 7.28 -22.57 -5.47
CA ALA A 817 8.70 -22.46 -5.21
C ALA A 817 9.00 -21.98 -3.78
N CYS A 818 8.25 -20.99 -3.27
CA CYS A 818 8.34 -20.53 -1.89
C CYS A 818 7.94 -21.62 -0.89
N ALA A 819 6.85 -22.35 -1.18
CA ALA A 819 6.38 -23.49 -0.39
C ALA A 819 7.46 -24.59 -0.27
N LEU A 820 8.11 -24.95 -1.37
CA LEU A 820 9.27 -25.84 -1.39
C LEU A 820 10.45 -25.29 -0.59
N GLY A 821 10.67 -23.98 -0.66
CA GLY A 821 11.66 -23.28 0.17
C GLY A 821 11.40 -23.42 1.67
N PHE A 822 10.14 -23.31 2.12
CA PHE A 822 9.77 -23.55 3.51
C PHE A 822 10.05 -25.00 3.97
N LEU A 823 10.00 -25.96 3.05
CA LEU A 823 10.36 -27.36 3.27
C LEU A 823 11.88 -27.63 3.16
N GLY A 824 12.70 -26.61 2.88
CA GLY A 824 14.14 -26.73 2.72
C GLY A 824 14.59 -27.34 1.39
N ARG A 825 13.72 -27.33 0.36
CA ARG A 825 14.00 -27.88 -0.97
C ARG A 825 14.48 -26.79 -1.94
N THR A 826 15.68 -26.93 -2.49
CA THR A 826 16.31 -25.93 -3.36
C THR A 826 15.78 -25.89 -4.78
N ASN A 827 14.94 -26.85 -5.18
CA ASN A 827 14.46 -27.03 -6.56
C ASN A 827 13.71 -25.81 -7.13
N GLY A 828 13.11 -24.97 -6.27
CA GLY A 828 12.40 -23.74 -6.66
C GLY A 828 13.24 -22.45 -6.64
N LEU A 829 14.54 -22.50 -6.33
CA LEU A 829 15.34 -21.30 -6.03
C LEU A 829 15.44 -20.30 -7.20
N ALA A 830 15.43 -20.79 -8.44
CA ALA A 830 15.39 -19.95 -9.64
C ALA A 830 14.08 -19.14 -9.76
N LEU A 831 12.94 -19.76 -9.44
CA LEU A 831 11.63 -19.11 -9.44
C LEU A 831 11.46 -18.16 -8.26
N ILE A 832 12.03 -18.49 -7.08
CA ILE A 832 12.09 -17.55 -5.94
C ILE A 832 12.86 -16.29 -6.34
N ARG A 833 13.99 -16.43 -7.04
CA ARG A 833 14.78 -15.31 -7.55
C ARG A 833 13.99 -14.43 -8.51
N GLN A 834 13.26 -15.04 -9.44
CA GLN A 834 12.37 -14.33 -10.36
C GLN A 834 11.27 -13.56 -9.61
N GLY A 835 10.62 -14.21 -8.64
CA GLY A 835 9.60 -13.59 -7.78
C GLY A 835 10.12 -12.40 -6.96
N LEU A 836 11.38 -12.44 -6.52
CA LEU A 836 12.03 -11.30 -5.85
C LEU A 836 12.25 -10.11 -6.79
N ALA A 837 12.31 -10.31 -8.10
CA ALA A 837 12.57 -9.26 -9.08
C ALA A 837 11.29 -8.67 -9.70
N GLU A 838 10.30 -9.51 -9.99
CA GLU A 838 9.19 -9.17 -10.89
C GLU A 838 7.84 -8.97 -10.17
N SER A 839 7.76 -9.22 -8.86
CA SER A 839 6.48 -9.27 -8.12
C SER A 839 6.30 -8.19 -7.06
N GLY A 840 5.04 -7.99 -6.65
CA GLY A 840 4.64 -7.07 -5.57
C GLY A 840 5.29 -7.39 -4.20
N PRO A 841 5.28 -6.42 -3.26
CA PRO A 841 5.96 -6.56 -1.97
C PRO A 841 5.51 -7.79 -1.17
N GLU A 842 4.27 -8.26 -1.32
CA GLU A 842 3.72 -9.43 -0.65
C GLU A 842 4.41 -10.74 -1.09
N ILE A 843 4.65 -10.89 -2.39
CA ILE A 843 5.38 -12.04 -2.94
C ILE A 843 6.85 -11.95 -2.53
N ARG A 844 7.47 -10.78 -2.66
CA ARG A 844 8.87 -10.62 -2.29
C ARG A 844 9.11 -10.95 -0.81
N PHE A 845 8.18 -10.56 0.07
CA PHE A 845 8.20 -10.94 1.48
C PHE A 845 8.13 -12.47 1.67
N THR A 846 7.24 -13.14 0.94
CA THR A 846 7.08 -14.60 0.99
C THR A 846 8.31 -15.34 0.46
N CYS A 847 8.88 -14.86 -0.65
CA CYS A 847 10.15 -15.33 -1.18
C CYS A 847 11.29 -15.19 -0.16
N VAL A 848 11.41 -14.02 0.49
CA VAL A 848 12.39 -13.80 1.55
C VAL A 848 12.18 -14.81 2.67
N ALA A 849 10.94 -14.98 3.17
CA ALA A 849 10.63 -15.95 4.22
C ALA A 849 11.00 -17.40 3.85
N ALA A 850 10.79 -17.80 2.59
CA ALA A 850 11.20 -19.11 2.07
C ALA A 850 12.73 -19.27 2.04
N LEU A 851 13.47 -18.25 1.62
CA LEU A 851 14.94 -18.27 1.61
C LEU A 851 15.53 -18.41 3.02
N ILE A 852 14.88 -17.87 4.07
CA ILE A 852 15.31 -18.05 5.47
C ILE A 852 15.36 -19.55 5.84
N ARG A 853 14.40 -20.33 5.32
CA ARG A 853 14.31 -21.77 5.63
C ARG A 853 15.27 -22.62 4.82
N LEU A 854 15.62 -22.21 3.59
CA LEU A 854 16.52 -22.97 2.72
C LEU A 854 17.95 -23.07 3.24
N ARG A 855 18.45 -22.03 3.91
CA ARG A 855 19.81 -21.98 4.50
C ARG A 855 20.95 -22.39 3.55
N SER A 856 20.73 -22.34 2.23
CA SER A 856 21.75 -22.61 1.23
C SER A 856 22.64 -21.38 1.01
N PRO A 857 23.90 -21.54 0.56
CA PRO A 857 24.78 -20.40 0.24
C PRO A 857 24.16 -19.41 -0.75
N GLU A 858 23.39 -19.92 -1.72
CA GLU A 858 22.66 -19.14 -2.71
C GLU A 858 21.44 -18.41 -2.14
N ALA A 859 20.78 -18.99 -1.13
CA ALA A 859 19.69 -18.31 -0.42
C ALA A 859 20.21 -17.15 0.43
N LEU A 860 21.38 -17.30 1.05
CA LEU A 860 22.05 -16.25 1.82
C LEU A 860 22.46 -15.05 0.95
N SER A 861 22.94 -15.29 -0.28
CA SER A 861 23.27 -14.20 -1.21
C SER A 861 22.02 -13.44 -1.64
N LEU A 862 20.92 -14.15 -1.93
CA LEU A 862 19.63 -13.52 -2.27
C LEU A 862 19.03 -12.74 -1.09
N LEU A 863 19.12 -13.24 0.15
CA LEU A 863 18.70 -12.53 1.36
C LEU A 863 19.50 -11.24 1.58
N THR A 864 20.81 -11.29 1.34
CA THR A 864 21.70 -10.11 1.43
C THR A 864 21.26 -9.01 0.47
N ASN A 865 20.87 -9.37 -0.76
CA ASN A 865 20.35 -8.43 -1.75
C ASN A 865 18.98 -7.83 -1.38
N ARG A 866 18.31 -8.34 -0.34
CA ARG A 866 17.01 -7.83 0.14
C ARG A 866 17.12 -6.88 1.32
N LEU A 867 18.32 -6.69 1.86
CA LEU A 867 18.59 -5.59 2.79
C LEU A 867 18.41 -4.20 2.14
N ALA A 868 18.38 -4.12 0.81
CA ALA A 868 18.05 -2.92 0.03
C ALA A 868 16.62 -2.92 -0.56
N ASP A 869 15.73 -3.82 -0.15
CA ASP A 869 14.37 -3.84 -0.69
C ASP A 869 13.64 -2.51 -0.40
N PRO A 870 12.86 -1.95 -1.35
CA PRO A 870 12.09 -0.72 -1.11
C PRO A 870 11.16 -0.81 0.12
N SER A 871 10.66 -2.01 0.44
CA SER A 871 9.77 -2.24 1.58
C SER A 871 10.55 -2.36 2.90
N PRO A 872 10.29 -1.48 3.89
CA PRO A 872 10.92 -1.58 5.22
C PRO A 872 10.69 -2.92 5.92
N ALA A 873 9.51 -3.53 5.72
CA ALA A 873 9.17 -4.82 6.32
C ALA A 873 10.04 -5.97 5.78
N ILE A 874 10.37 -5.93 4.48
CA ILE A 874 11.21 -6.93 3.83
C ILE A 874 12.67 -6.77 4.28
N ARG A 875 13.15 -5.53 4.42
CA ARG A 875 14.49 -5.25 4.95
C ARG A 875 14.66 -5.80 6.36
N VAL A 876 13.70 -5.55 7.26
CA VAL A 876 13.72 -6.06 8.64
C VAL A 876 13.65 -7.59 8.67
N LEU A 877 12.85 -8.20 7.81
CA LEU A 877 12.77 -9.66 7.73
C LEU A 877 14.07 -10.29 7.24
N ALA A 878 14.69 -9.75 6.19
CA ALA A 878 15.99 -10.19 5.69
C ALA A 878 17.10 -9.98 6.73
N GLN A 879 17.05 -8.86 7.47
CA GLN A 879 17.95 -8.56 8.58
C GLN A 879 17.86 -9.62 9.68
N GLY A 880 16.65 -9.93 10.15
CA GLY A 880 16.42 -10.96 11.17
C GLY A 880 16.80 -12.37 10.70
N ALA A 881 16.60 -12.67 9.42
CA ALA A 881 16.95 -13.95 8.81
C ALA A 881 18.47 -14.21 8.85
N LEU A 882 19.25 -13.22 8.40
CA LEU A 882 20.70 -13.26 8.39
C LEU A 882 21.24 -13.26 9.84
N ALA A 883 20.54 -12.61 10.77
CA ALA A 883 20.85 -12.62 12.19
C ALA A 883 20.55 -13.95 12.93
N GLY A 884 19.90 -14.92 12.27
CA GLY A 884 19.63 -16.25 12.83
C GLY A 884 20.52 -17.36 12.28
N GLN A 885 21.30 -17.10 11.22
CA GLN A 885 22.04 -18.13 10.46
C GLN A 885 23.56 -18.07 10.60
N GLY A 886 24.08 -17.13 11.39
CA GLY A 886 25.49 -17.01 11.73
C GLY A 886 26.13 -15.75 11.16
N ALA A 887 27.17 -15.29 11.87
CA ALA A 887 27.87 -14.03 11.63
C ALA A 887 28.49 -13.88 10.22
N GLN A 888 28.90 -14.98 9.57
CA GLN A 888 29.70 -14.94 8.33
C GLN A 888 29.01 -14.28 7.12
N ALA A 889 27.71 -14.49 6.92
CA ALA A 889 26.98 -13.87 5.81
C ALA A 889 26.81 -12.36 6.01
N LEU A 890 26.60 -11.93 7.26
CA LEU A 890 26.52 -10.52 7.64
C LEU A 890 27.88 -9.82 7.56
N THR A 891 28.97 -10.51 7.85
CA THR A 891 30.35 -10.02 7.65
C THR A 891 30.62 -9.66 6.19
N ALA A 892 30.18 -10.48 5.24
CA ALA A 892 30.30 -10.17 3.80
C ALA A 892 29.38 -9.01 3.37
N ALA A 893 28.22 -8.88 4.00
CA ALA A 893 27.28 -7.78 3.75
C ALA A 893 27.79 -6.42 4.27
N LEU A 894 28.69 -6.40 5.26
CA LEU A 894 29.38 -5.19 5.73
C LEU A 894 30.34 -4.59 4.70
N THR A 895 30.75 -5.35 3.67
CA THR A 895 31.58 -4.85 2.57
C THR A 895 30.78 -4.56 1.30
N ASN A 896 29.44 -4.61 1.38
CA ASN A 896 28.57 -4.34 0.22
C ASN A 896 28.68 -2.88 -0.23
N SER A 897 28.58 -2.59 -1.53
CA SER A 897 28.65 -1.23 -2.07
C SER A 897 27.47 -0.35 -1.65
N ASP A 898 26.30 -0.94 -1.37
CA ASP A 898 25.10 -0.25 -0.92
C ASP A 898 25.14 0.06 0.59
N VAL A 899 25.00 1.34 0.94
CA VAL A 899 25.07 1.82 2.33
C VAL A 899 23.92 1.32 3.19
N GLU A 900 22.72 1.13 2.63
CA GLU A 900 21.56 0.62 3.37
C GLU A 900 21.71 -0.87 3.66
N VAL A 901 22.32 -1.63 2.73
CA VAL A 901 22.71 -3.03 2.96
C VAL A 901 23.73 -3.13 4.09
N ARG A 902 24.77 -2.29 4.08
CA ARG A 902 25.77 -2.26 5.16
C ARG A 902 25.13 -1.87 6.50
N ARG A 903 24.30 -0.81 6.55
CA ARG A 903 23.62 -0.34 7.77
C ARG A 903 22.69 -1.38 8.37
N CYS A 904 21.90 -2.05 7.53
CA CYS A 904 21.03 -3.14 7.97
C CYS A 904 21.85 -4.33 8.45
N ALA A 905 22.96 -4.69 7.77
CA ALA A 905 23.85 -5.76 8.19
C ALA A 905 24.50 -5.48 9.57
N ALA A 906 25.02 -4.27 9.81
CA ALA A 906 25.57 -3.90 11.12
C ALA A 906 24.50 -3.85 12.22
N SER A 907 23.28 -3.42 11.89
CA SER A 907 22.15 -3.43 12.83
C SER A 907 21.74 -4.87 13.18
N ALA A 908 21.80 -5.80 12.23
CA ALA A 908 21.56 -7.24 12.47
C ALA A 908 22.62 -7.85 13.40
N LEU A 909 23.87 -7.43 13.25
CA LEU A 909 24.99 -7.90 14.06
C LEU A 909 24.88 -7.48 15.54
N GLN A 910 23.95 -6.59 15.90
CA GLN A 910 23.75 -6.18 17.30
C GLN A 910 23.26 -7.29 18.23
N PHE A 911 22.73 -8.37 17.65
CA PHE A 911 22.23 -9.54 18.37
C PHE A 911 23.30 -10.63 18.55
N TYR A 912 24.51 -10.44 18.02
CA TYR A 912 25.63 -11.37 18.17
C TYR A 912 26.74 -10.80 19.06
N ASN A 913 27.32 -11.65 19.91
CA ASN A 913 28.47 -11.34 20.74
C ASN A 913 29.64 -12.32 20.45
N ASP A 914 29.95 -12.54 19.17
CA ASP A 914 30.97 -13.51 18.74
C ASP A 914 32.30 -12.80 18.37
N PRO A 915 33.45 -13.17 18.97
CA PRO A 915 34.76 -12.63 18.61
C PRO A 915 35.15 -12.77 17.13
N VAL A 916 34.58 -13.75 16.40
CA VAL A 916 34.79 -13.93 14.95
C VAL A 916 34.38 -12.70 14.13
N LEU A 917 33.55 -11.81 14.68
CA LEU A 917 33.11 -10.57 14.06
C LEU A 917 34.09 -9.40 14.17
N VAL A 918 35.09 -9.48 15.06
CA VAL A 918 35.99 -8.36 15.39
C VAL A 918 36.73 -7.79 14.17
N PRO A 919 37.29 -8.60 13.25
CA PRO A 919 38.00 -8.06 12.08
C PRO A 919 37.09 -7.22 11.17
N ALA A 920 35.86 -7.69 10.92
CA ALA A 920 34.91 -7.01 10.05
C ALA A 920 34.27 -5.79 10.71
N LEU A 921 34.04 -5.83 12.02
CA LEU A 921 33.58 -4.66 12.78
C LEU A 921 34.67 -3.58 12.84
N ARG A 922 35.96 -3.96 12.95
CA ARG A 922 37.09 -3.01 12.86
C ARG A 922 37.17 -2.38 11.48
N GLN A 923 36.94 -3.14 10.42
CA GLN A 923 36.85 -2.59 9.07
C GLN A 923 35.66 -1.62 8.94
N ALA A 924 34.48 -1.98 9.47
CA ALA A 924 33.28 -1.14 9.47
C ALA A 924 33.41 0.12 10.34
N MET A 925 34.33 0.17 11.32
CA MET A 925 34.65 1.39 12.06
C MET A 925 35.27 2.49 11.19
N HIS A 926 35.85 2.11 10.04
CA HIS A 926 36.42 3.03 9.06
C HIS A 926 35.49 3.27 7.87
N ASP A 927 34.25 2.76 7.92
CA ASP A 927 33.26 3.02 6.88
C ASP A 927 32.90 4.51 6.79
N ARG A 928 32.44 4.92 5.61
CA ARG A 928 32.03 6.31 5.35
C ARG A 928 30.71 6.65 6.05
N ASP A 929 29.87 5.66 6.36
CA ASP A 929 28.61 5.87 7.07
C ASP A 929 28.77 6.02 8.59
N VAL A 930 28.29 7.14 9.12
CA VAL A 930 28.43 7.51 10.55
C VAL A 930 27.65 6.57 11.46
N GLU A 931 26.49 6.09 11.02
CA GLU A 931 25.59 5.24 11.80
C GLU A 931 26.18 3.83 11.92
N LEU A 932 26.70 3.29 10.81
CA LEU A 932 27.46 2.05 10.76
C LEU A 932 28.67 2.07 11.69
N ARG A 933 29.47 3.14 11.65
CA ARG A 933 30.63 3.31 12.56
C ARG A 933 30.22 3.35 14.03
N THR A 934 29.07 3.93 14.32
CA THR A 934 28.55 4.05 15.69
C THR A 934 28.08 2.70 16.20
N ILE A 935 27.34 1.95 15.37
CA ILE A 935 26.89 0.59 15.66
C ILE A 935 28.10 -0.35 15.83
N ALA A 936 29.06 -0.31 14.90
CA ALA A 936 30.29 -1.11 14.96
C ALA A 936 31.10 -0.83 16.23
N ARG A 937 31.26 0.45 16.63
CA ARG A 937 31.92 0.84 17.89
C ARG A 937 31.21 0.33 19.13
N LEU A 938 29.88 0.39 19.17
CA LEU A 938 29.09 -0.09 20.30
C LEU A 938 29.18 -1.61 20.44
N LEU A 939 29.20 -2.33 19.32
CA LEU A 939 29.29 -3.79 19.31
C LEU A 939 30.69 -4.31 19.62
N LEU A 940 31.75 -3.69 19.09
CA LEU A 940 33.13 -4.01 19.47
C LEU A 940 33.33 -3.85 20.98
N ARG A 941 32.93 -2.70 21.55
CA ARG A 941 33.01 -2.47 22.99
C ARG A 941 32.21 -3.49 23.81
N ARG A 942 31.12 -4.01 23.26
CA ARG A 942 30.28 -5.03 23.93
C ARG A 942 30.92 -6.41 23.87
N ILE A 943 31.48 -6.80 22.72
CA ILE A 943 32.20 -8.07 22.52
C ILE A 943 33.47 -8.11 23.38
N GLU A 944 34.26 -7.03 23.37
CA GLU A 944 35.49 -6.87 24.17
C GLU A 944 35.21 -6.95 25.68
N ARG A 945 34.04 -6.49 26.15
CA ARG A 945 33.61 -6.62 27.55
C ARG A 945 33.17 -8.04 27.94
N LEU A 946 32.68 -8.84 26.99
CA LEU A 946 32.14 -10.18 27.24
C LEU A 946 33.19 -11.29 27.07
N ALA A 947 34.27 -11.05 26.32
CA ALA A 947 35.38 -11.98 26.12
C ALA A 947 36.74 -11.24 26.18
N PRO A 948 37.25 -10.89 27.39
CA PRO A 948 38.44 -10.05 27.54
C PRO A 948 39.77 -10.71 27.12
N ASN A 949 39.78 -12.01 26.80
CA ASN A 949 40.97 -12.80 26.43
C ASN A 949 40.93 -13.36 24.99
N SER A 950 40.08 -12.83 24.11
CA SER A 950 40.15 -13.17 22.68
C SER A 950 41.18 -12.29 21.97
N PRO A 951 42.07 -12.85 21.13
CA PRO A 951 43.20 -12.14 20.52
C PRO A 951 42.80 -11.00 19.57
#